data_AF-A0A242KDJ6-F1
#
_entry.id   AF-A0A242KDJ6-F1
#
_cell.length_a   1.000
_cell.length_b   1.000
_cell.length_c   1.000
_cell.angle_alpha   90.00
_cell.angle_beta   90.00
_cell.angle_gamma   90.00
#
_symmetry.space_group_name_H-M   'P 1'
#
loop_
_entity.id
_entity.type
_entity.pdbx_description
1 polymer ?
#
loop_
_entity_poly.entity_id
_entity_poly.type
_entity_poly.pdbx_seq_one_letter_code
_entity_poly.pdbx_strand_id
1 'polypeptide(L)'
;MEDGKNESGYALLYALGAIVLVNLIIGAIFILARTVFFQVEQVDTFKRVKDVEEYALQEASNKIKKKMETELAELGAGINFGTDEVIIRNLVKSWVNDFELTAEDIGSDQQFSYRVSFSSSELQVTKVLPYVLDTELGNYGWKKSTVSLDKVTNVALVFPIKVETTEEKNGSQSTTTAKCEYNYEIQWDEADVNEEILALDVWRNVFYSYYLPNSAQAISADEWMRKFDRIYRYQTDRQLFDYASYNNYSAFRFGAVNGLVMDVQDGSYLDFSNGDKTIRDVTFAGSFFLENGVTAKGTSGSQLETDNLFVLRNSTDTAPLVNYLQVGHITAKIGTLIDLPKAQSRLILDVGQFDTGNLLLNNTNVVKKENVSSEGVLFAKGDVAIGKISGSETFSFANYATESGKKNPKDSMWNDFLKGSLVVASSNLYSGPVSENASLHSELEDHRNVSVAGNFLLTNAMLSSGTGEEGFSYFQESGEFTHPNTPSKLTLDGSDTKLTVSGKSFIDSPKTERRKALTEDGGATFSGFYKDKESWNSITIKNGACMELDYTGVEPFNLDIQKGSYLSLKTLPELALFDTSFIDYSVSRSQLNGKLIIQPFNRGDALELETDLRSKSIPIEVVNSFVDAQAASDGQVVIVMPVNTSNKDAIQVISRTFDYIKTIDY
;
A
#
# COMPACT_ATOMS: atom_id res chain seq x y z
N MET A 1 -18.28 26.19 50.43
CA MET A 1 -18.39 26.79 49.09
C MET A 1 -17.05 26.52 48.45
N GLU A 2 -16.88 25.73 47.40
CA GLU A 2 -17.71 25.45 46.23
C GLU A 2 -17.45 24.01 45.78
N ASP A 3 -18.49 23.17 45.63
CA ASP A 3 -18.33 21.81 45.05
C ASP A 3 -19.65 21.30 44.44
N GLY A 4 -20.25 22.09 43.56
CA GLY A 4 -21.51 21.71 42.89
C GLY A 4 -21.77 22.35 41.53
N LYS A 5 -20.79 23.09 40.97
CA LYS A 5 -20.94 23.81 39.70
C LYS A 5 -20.37 23.07 38.48
N ASN A 6 -19.55 22.03 38.64
CA ASN A 6 -18.90 21.36 37.51
C ASN A 6 -19.59 20.05 37.06
N GLU A 7 -20.22 19.29 37.95
CA GLU A 7 -20.94 18.05 37.54
C GLU A 7 -22.18 18.34 36.69
N SER A 8 -22.88 19.44 36.98
CA SER A 8 -24.04 19.89 36.21
C SER A 8 -23.66 20.38 34.80
N GLY A 9 -22.44 20.91 34.61
CA GLY A 9 -21.93 21.33 33.30
C GLY A 9 -21.56 20.15 32.39
N TYR A 10 -20.92 19.11 32.93
CA TYR A 10 -20.61 17.90 32.18
C TYR A 10 -21.86 17.07 31.86
N ALA A 11 -22.80 16.95 32.81
CA ALA A 11 -24.09 16.31 32.54
C ALA A 11 -24.89 17.04 31.44
N LEU A 12 -24.83 18.38 31.39
CA LEU A 12 -25.45 19.17 30.33
C LEU A 12 -24.76 18.94 28.97
N LEU A 13 -23.43 18.82 28.94
CA LEU A 13 -22.66 18.53 27.72
C LEU A 13 -22.91 17.12 27.19
N TYR A 14 -22.99 16.11 28.06
CA TYR A 14 -23.37 14.75 27.65
C TYR A 14 -24.83 14.69 27.19
N ALA A 15 -25.74 15.40 27.86
CA ALA A 15 -27.13 15.51 27.42
C ALA A 15 -27.24 16.24 26.07
N LEU A 16 -26.48 17.33 25.86
CA LEU A 16 -26.42 18.01 24.56
C LEU A 16 -25.81 17.11 23.48
N GLY A 17 -24.73 16.39 23.78
CA GLY A 17 -24.10 15.44 22.88
C GLY A 17 -25.06 14.31 22.49
N ALA A 18 -25.80 13.76 23.46
CA ALA A 18 -26.83 12.77 23.21
C ALA A 18 -28.00 13.33 22.40
N ILE A 19 -28.44 14.57 22.67
CA ILE A 19 -29.49 15.25 21.89
C ILE A 19 -29.02 15.50 20.45
N VAL A 20 -27.76 15.90 20.23
CA VAL A 20 -27.19 16.08 18.89
C VAL A 20 -27.06 14.75 18.17
N LEU A 21 -26.63 13.69 18.85
CA LEU A 21 -26.51 12.35 18.27
C LEU A 21 -27.88 11.77 17.91
N VAL A 22 -28.88 11.92 18.78
CA VAL A 22 -30.26 11.51 18.51
C VAL A 22 -30.84 12.33 17.37
N ASN A 23 -30.58 13.64 17.30
CA ASN A 23 -31.01 14.45 16.15
C ASN A 23 -30.31 14.08 14.85
N LEU A 24 -29.04 13.66 14.89
CA LEU A 24 -28.32 13.15 13.72
C LEU A 24 -28.88 11.79 13.26
N ILE A 25 -29.19 10.89 14.19
CA ILE A 25 -29.82 9.60 13.89
C ILE A 25 -31.23 9.81 13.33
N ILE A 26 -32.03 10.68 13.95
CA ILE A 26 -33.34 11.08 13.44
C ILE A 26 -33.20 11.75 12.07
N GLY A 27 -32.19 12.60 11.86
CA GLY A 27 -31.89 13.22 10.58
C GLY A 27 -31.50 12.20 9.50
N ALA A 28 -30.68 11.21 9.83
CA ALA A 28 -30.30 10.12 8.92
C ALA A 28 -31.49 9.21 8.59
N ILE A 29 -32.32 8.89 9.59
CA ILE A 29 -33.59 8.17 9.39
C ILE A 29 -34.55 9.00 8.56
N PHE A 30 -34.63 10.32 8.77
CA PHE A 30 -35.45 11.22 7.95
C PHE A 30 -34.90 11.35 6.54
N ILE A 31 -33.59 11.31 6.31
CA ILE A 31 -33.01 11.33 4.96
C ILE A 31 -33.28 10.00 4.25
N LEU A 32 -33.09 8.87 4.92
CA LEU A 32 -33.45 7.55 4.39
C LEU A 32 -34.95 7.44 4.14
N ALA A 33 -35.79 7.82 5.11
CA ALA A 33 -37.23 7.85 4.98
C ALA A 33 -37.69 8.86 3.93
N ARG A 34 -37.05 10.03 3.80
CA ARG A 34 -37.33 11.01 2.73
C ARG A 34 -36.94 10.45 1.37
N THR A 35 -35.83 9.73 1.25
CA THR A 35 -35.42 9.11 -0.02
C THR A 35 -36.41 8.02 -0.43
N VAL A 36 -36.87 7.21 0.52
CA VAL A 36 -37.93 6.21 0.31
C VAL A 36 -39.29 6.86 0.05
N PHE A 37 -39.65 7.94 0.78
CA PHE A 37 -40.91 8.66 0.65
C PHE A 37 -41.00 9.42 -0.68
N PHE A 38 -39.92 10.04 -1.16
CA PHE A 38 -39.89 10.71 -2.47
C PHE A 38 -39.97 9.70 -3.63
N GLN A 39 -39.44 8.48 -3.48
CA GLN A 39 -39.60 7.41 -4.47
C GLN A 39 -41.03 6.84 -4.46
N VAL A 40 -41.62 6.61 -3.28
CA VAL A 40 -43.02 6.16 -3.13
C VAL A 40 -44.01 7.22 -3.63
N GLU A 41 -43.80 8.51 -3.32
CA GLU A 41 -44.68 9.61 -3.74
C GLU A 41 -44.62 9.90 -5.26
N GLN A 42 -43.51 9.59 -5.94
CA GLN A 42 -43.45 9.67 -7.42
C GLN A 42 -44.21 8.52 -8.08
N VAL A 43 -44.08 7.30 -7.56
CA VAL A 43 -44.75 6.12 -8.11
C VAL A 43 -46.27 6.18 -7.90
N ASP A 44 -46.71 6.69 -6.75
CA ASP A 44 -48.13 6.91 -6.41
C ASP A 44 -48.74 8.15 -7.10
N THR A 45 -47.97 8.94 -7.85
CA THR A 45 -48.50 10.10 -8.59
C THR A 45 -48.62 9.86 -10.10
N PHE A 46 -48.22 8.69 -10.59
CA PHE A 46 -48.35 8.33 -12.00
C PHE A 46 -49.81 8.29 -12.44
N LYS A 47 -50.07 8.95 -13.55
CA LYS A 47 -51.41 9.03 -14.18
C LYS A 47 -51.44 8.44 -15.59
N ARG A 48 -50.28 8.09 -16.14
CA ARG A 48 -50.13 7.61 -17.51
C ARG A 48 -49.24 6.38 -17.53
N VAL A 49 -49.60 5.43 -18.38
CA VAL A 49 -48.83 4.20 -18.67
C VAL A 49 -47.38 4.52 -19.04
N LYS A 50 -47.15 5.56 -19.85
CA LYS A 50 -45.81 5.97 -20.28
C LYS A 50 -44.89 6.35 -19.11
N ASP A 51 -45.43 7.01 -18.09
CA ASP A 51 -44.64 7.43 -16.92
C ASP A 51 -44.19 6.19 -16.12
N VAL A 52 -45.05 5.17 -16.06
CA VAL A 52 -44.74 3.86 -15.46
C VAL A 52 -43.70 3.10 -16.28
N GLU A 53 -43.83 3.10 -17.61
CA GLU A 53 -42.85 2.49 -18.52
C GLU A 53 -41.46 3.14 -18.39
N GLU A 54 -41.39 4.47 -18.36
CA GLU A 54 -40.14 5.22 -18.16
C GLU A 54 -39.49 4.89 -16.80
N TYR A 55 -40.29 4.86 -15.74
CA TYR A 55 -39.83 4.50 -14.39
C TYR A 55 -39.30 3.06 -14.33
N ALA A 56 -40.06 2.09 -14.84
CA ALA A 56 -39.69 0.68 -14.84
C ALA A 56 -38.40 0.43 -15.64
N LEU A 57 -38.22 1.12 -16.78
CA LEU A 57 -36.98 1.08 -17.56
C LEU A 57 -35.78 1.61 -16.77
N GLN A 58 -35.93 2.76 -16.09
CA GLN A 58 -34.85 3.34 -15.27
C GLN A 58 -34.49 2.44 -14.09
N GLU A 59 -35.48 1.89 -13.39
CA GLU A 59 -35.24 0.98 -12.27
C GLU A 59 -34.49 -0.27 -12.74
N ALA A 60 -34.91 -0.86 -13.87
CA ALA A 60 -34.26 -2.02 -14.43
C ALA A 60 -32.81 -1.75 -14.82
N SER A 61 -32.54 -0.65 -15.53
CA SER A 61 -31.17 -0.22 -15.88
C SER A 61 -30.30 -0.01 -14.64
N ASN A 62 -30.82 0.65 -13.60
CA ASN A 62 -30.10 0.87 -12.34
C ASN A 62 -29.78 -0.44 -11.61
N LYS A 63 -30.70 -1.40 -11.62
CA LYS A 63 -30.48 -2.70 -10.97
C LYS A 63 -29.44 -3.53 -11.71
N ILE A 64 -29.47 -3.52 -13.05
CA ILE A 64 -28.43 -4.15 -13.88
C ILE A 64 -27.08 -3.47 -13.62
N LYS A 65 -27.02 -2.13 -13.64
CA LYS A 65 -25.82 -1.36 -13.34
C LYS A 65 -25.19 -1.76 -12.01
N LYS A 66 -25.98 -1.72 -10.93
CA LYS A 66 -25.50 -2.05 -9.59
C LYS A 66 -24.97 -3.49 -9.50
N LYS A 67 -25.64 -4.42 -10.18
CA LYS A 67 -25.18 -5.82 -10.26
C LYS A 67 -23.84 -5.91 -11.00
N MET A 68 -23.71 -5.26 -12.16
CA MET A 68 -22.45 -5.20 -12.91
C MET A 68 -21.32 -4.59 -12.09
N GLU A 69 -21.54 -3.44 -11.45
CA GLU A 69 -20.52 -2.77 -10.63
C GLU A 69 -20.07 -3.63 -9.45
N THR A 70 -20.99 -4.34 -8.80
CA THR A 70 -20.67 -5.26 -7.69
C THR A 70 -19.80 -6.42 -8.17
N GLU A 71 -20.23 -7.11 -9.23
CA GLU A 71 -19.52 -8.27 -9.76
C GLU A 71 -18.16 -7.89 -10.36
N LEU A 72 -18.07 -6.74 -11.04
CA LEU A 72 -16.79 -6.24 -11.56
C LEU A 72 -15.82 -5.85 -10.43
N ALA A 73 -16.31 -5.32 -9.31
CA ALA A 73 -15.47 -5.04 -8.15
C ALA A 73 -14.91 -6.31 -7.50
N GLU A 74 -15.68 -7.40 -7.50
CA GLU A 74 -15.26 -8.71 -6.98
C GLU A 74 -14.17 -9.37 -7.86
N LEU A 75 -14.09 -9.03 -9.15
CA LEU A 75 -13.05 -9.55 -10.04
C LEU A 75 -11.64 -8.97 -9.76
N GLY A 76 -11.54 -7.90 -8.96
CA GLY A 76 -10.26 -7.30 -8.58
C GLY A 76 -9.49 -6.61 -9.72
N ALA A 77 -8.20 -6.34 -9.48
CA ALA A 77 -7.35 -5.54 -10.39
C ALA A 77 -6.83 -6.30 -11.63
N GLY A 78 -7.14 -7.58 -11.79
CA GLY A 78 -6.61 -8.41 -12.88
C GLY A 78 -7.65 -9.37 -13.43
N ILE A 79 -8.20 -9.03 -14.59
CA ILE A 79 -9.21 -9.81 -15.29
C ILE A 79 -8.58 -10.43 -16.55
N ASN A 80 -9.17 -11.51 -17.04
CA ASN A 80 -8.90 -12.00 -18.38
C ASN A 80 -10.22 -12.13 -19.14
N PHE A 81 -10.69 -10.98 -19.63
CA PHE A 81 -11.69 -10.93 -20.69
C PHE A 81 -11.09 -11.40 -22.03
N GLY A 82 -9.76 -11.37 -22.13
CA GLY A 82 -9.02 -11.69 -23.34
C GLY A 82 -9.43 -10.76 -24.47
N THR A 83 -9.52 -11.33 -25.68
CA THR A 83 -10.08 -10.69 -26.86
C THR A 83 -11.38 -11.35 -27.29
N ASP A 84 -11.95 -12.24 -26.47
CA ASP A 84 -13.02 -13.14 -26.88
C ASP A 84 -14.36 -12.72 -26.25
N GLU A 85 -15.24 -12.16 -27.08
CA GLU A 85 -16.59 -11.74 -26.70
C GLU A 85 -17.43 -12.89 -26.13
N VAL A 86 -17.10 -14.15 -26.44
CA VAL A 86 -17.81 -15.33 -25.92
C VAL A 86 -17.52 -15.54 -24.43
N ILE A 87 -16.27 -15.35 -23.99
CA ILE A 87 -15.88 -15.48 -22.57
C ILE A 87 -16.61 -14.42 -21.75
N ILE A 88 -16.56 -13.17 -22.20
CA ILE A 88 -17.24 -12.04 -21.55
C ILE A 88 -18.75 -12.29 -21.50
N ARG A 89 -19.34 -12.74 -22.61
CA ARG A 89 -20.77 -13.06 -22.67
C ARG A 89 -21.16 -14.15 -21.68
N ASN A 90 -20.38 -15.22 -21.55
CA ASN A 90 -20.68 -16.30 -20.63
C ASN A 90 -20.56 -15.84 -19.16
N LEU A 91 -19.55 -15.03 -18.86
CA LEU A 91 -19.38 -14.45 -17.53
C LEU A 91 -20.56 -13.54 -17.18
N VAL A 92 -20.87 -12.54 -18.02
CA VAL A 92 -21.98 -11.60 -17.78
C VAL A 92 -23.32 -12.33 -17.71
N LYS A 93 -23.56 -13.34 -18.54
CA LYS A 93 -24.78 -14.18 -18.46
C LYS A 93 -24.95 -14.82 -17.08
N SER A 94 -23.86 -15.25 -16.43
CA SER A 94 -23.93 -15.83 -15.10
C SER A 94 -24.36 -14.82 -14.03
N TRP A 95 -24.06 -13.52 -14.23
CA TRP A 95 -24.42 -12.45 -13.28
C TRP A 95 -25.88 -12.02 -13.35
N VAL A 96 -26.49 -12.09 -14.54
CA VAL A 96 -27.82 -11.56 -14.80
C VAL A 96 -28.83 -12.64 -15.19
N ASN A 97 -28.61 -13.89 -14.77
CA ASN A 97 -29.50 -14.98 -15.16
C ASN A 97 -30.93 -14.74 -14.67
N ASP A 98 -31.90 -14.89 -15.58
CA ASP A 98 -33.34 -14.75 -15.34
C ASP A 98 -33.76 -13.45 -14.62
N PHE A 99 -33.33 -12.29 -15.15
CA PHE A 99 -33.70 -10.99 -14.59
C PHE A 99 -35.19 -10.68 -14.75
N GLU A 100 -35.86 -10.49 -13.62
CA GLU A 100 -37.27 -10.10 -13.55
C GLU A 100 -37.49 -9.03 -12.47
N LEU A 101 -38.31 -8.03 -12.78
CA LEU A 101 -38.86 -7.08 -11.82
C LEU A 101 -40.36 -6.98 -11.99
N THR A 102 -41.08 -6.98 -10.89
CA THR A 102 -42.52 -6.78 -10.89
C THR A 102 -42.89 -5.77 -9.82
N ALA A 103 -43.91 -4.98 -10.12
CA ALA A 103 -44.58 -4.15 -9.13
C ALA A 103 -46.06 -4.03 -9.48
N GLU A 104 -46.88 -3.95 -8.44
CA GLU A 104 -48.34 -3.90 -8.48
C GLU A 104 -48.83 -2.69 -7.68
N ASP A 105 -50.10 -2.34 -7.86
CA ASP A 105 -50.78 -1.25 -7.13
C ASP A 105 -50.09 0.13 -7.26
N ILE A 106 -49.60 0.46 -8.46
CA ILE A 106 -48.87 1.70 -8.77
C ILE A 106 -49.79 2.76 -9.36
N GLY A 107 -49.48 4.04 -9.11
CA GLY A 107 -50.18 5.19 -9.67
C GLY A 107 -51.24 5.77 -8.72
N SER A 108 -51.79 6.92 -9.10
CA SER A 108 -52.67 7.70 -8.21
C SER A 108 -53.92 6.99 -7.73
N ASP A 109 -54.39 6.01 -8.49
CA ASP A 109 -55.56 5.19 -8.21
C ASP A 109 -55.17 3.70 -8.04
N GLN A 110 -53.88 3.39 -7.85
CA GLN A 110 -53.33 2.03 -7.77
C GLN A 110 -53.67 1.19 -9.02
N GLN A 111 -53.78 1.86 -10.17
CA GLN A 111 -54.33 1.29 -11.40
C GLN A 111 -53.29 0.62 -12.29
N PHE A 112 -52.00 0.70 -11.97
CA PHE A 112 -50.92 0.18 -12.80
C PHE A 112 -50.19 -0.99 -12.14
N SER A 113 -49.75 -1.92 -12.97
CA SER A 113 -48.71 -2.88 -12.64
C SER A 113 -47.72 -2.98 -13.80
N TYR A 114 -46.47 -3.31 -13.50
CA TYR A 114 -45.49 -3.59 -14.55
C TYR A 114 -44.71 -4.87 -14.26
N ARG A 115 -44.26 -5.47 -15.35
CA ARG A 115 -43.31 -6.57 -15.37
C ARG A 115 -42.16 -6.24 -16.31
N VAL A 116 -40.96 -6.14 -15.75
CA VAL A 116 -39.73 -6.02 -16.52
C VAL A 116 -39.09 -7.38 -16.66
N SER A 117 -38.68 -7.71 -17.87
CA SER A 117 -37.93 -8.94 -18.16
C SER A 117 -36.89 -8.69 -19.24
N PHE A 118 -35.79 -9.41 -19.18
CA PHE A 118 -34.96 -9.66 -20.35
C PHE A 118 -34.35 -11.06 -20.27
N SER A 119 -34.15 -11.68 -21.43
CA SER A 119 -33.49 -12.96 -21.49
C SER A 119 -31.97 -12.76 -21.54
N SER A 120 -31.24 -13.41 -20.64
CA SER A 120 -29.78 -13.45 -20.69
C SER A 120 -29.26 -14.04 -22.00
N SER A 121 -30.07 -14.86 -22.70
CA SER A 121 -29.73 -15.40 -24.03
C SER A 121 -29.67 -14.33 -25.12
N GLU A 122 -30.39 -13.22 -24.95
CA GLU A 122 -30.47 -12.09 -25.89
C GLU A 122 -29.39 -11.02 -25.64
N LEU A 123 -28.60 -11.16 -24.56
CA LEU A 123 -27.45 -10.30 -24.28
C LEU A 123 -26.50 -10.27 -25.47
N GLN A 124 -26.26 -9.08 -26.01
CA GLN A 124 -25.25 -8.87 -27.04
C GLN A 124 -23.97 -8.34 -26.40
N VAL A 125 -22.84 -8.89 -26.84
CA VAL A 125 -21.50 -8.46 -26.42
C VAL A 125 -20.74 -8.15 -27.69
N THR A 126 -20.25 -6.92 -27.82
CA THR A 126 -19.55 -6.47 -29.02
C THR A 126 -18.38 -5.56 -28.66
N LYS A 127 -17.25 -5.74 -29.32
CA LYS A 127 -16.12 -4.80 -29.23
C LYS A 127 -16.46 -3.48 -29.88
N VAL A 128 -16.08 -2.42 -29.20
CA VAL A 128 -16.30 -1.04 -29.62
C VAL A 128 -15.02 -0.24 -29.43
N LEU A 129 -14.91 0.90 -30.10
CA LEU A 129 -13.72 1.74 -29.97
C LEU A 129 -13.57 2.27 -28.54
N PRO A 130 -12.34 2.37 -28.01
CA PRO A 130 -12.08 2.85 -26.66
C PRO A 130 -12.35 4.35 -26.53
N TYR A 131 -12.56 4.82 -25.31
CA TYR A 131 -12.67 6.23 -24.97
C TYR A 131 -11.32 6.84 -24.60
N VAL A 132 -11.05 8.03 -25.13
CA VAL A 132 -9.87 8.86 -24.84
C VAL A 132 -10.30 10.18 -24.22
N LEU A 133 -9.43 10.77 -23.42
CA LEU A 133 -9.69 12.08 -22.81
C LEU A 133 -9.62 13.15 -23.90
N ASP A 134 -10.65 13.98 -24.02
CA ASP A 134 -10.63 15.13 -24.93
C ASP A 134 -9.91 16.30 -24.27
N THR A 135 -8.64 16.49 -24.61
CA THR A 135 -7.79 17.55 -24.03
C THR A 135 -7.72 18.81 -24.91
N GLU A 136 -8.24 18.78 -26.14
CA GLU A 136 -7.93 19.80 -27.14
C GLU A 136 -8.94 20.96 -27.23
N LEU A 137 -10.13 20.86 -26.61
CA LEU A 137 -11.22 21.83 -26.87
C LEU A 137 -12.00 22.35 -25.65
N GLY A 138 -11.47 22.21 -24.43
CA GLY A 138 -12.07 22.82 -23.23
C GLY A 138 -13.37 22.18 -22.73
N ASN A 139 -13.87 21.14 -23.40
CA ASN A 139 -14.84 20.21 -22.85
C ASN A 139 -14.07 19.10 -22.12
N TYR A 140 -13.92 19.21 -20.81
CA TYR A 140 -13.35 18.14 -19.98
C TYR A 140 -14.28 16.92 -20.02
N GLY A 141 -13.98 15.94 -20.88
CA GLY A 141 -14.82 14.75 -21.05
C GLY A 141 -14.16 13.63 -21.84
N TRP A 142 -14.79 12.46 -21.83
CA TRP A 142 -14.36 11.28 -22.58
C TRP A 142 -14.98 11.29 -23.97
N LYS A 143 -14.18 11.15 -25.03
CA LYS A 143 -14.65 10.97 -26.41
C LYS A 143 -14.29 9.58 -26.91
N LYS A 144 -15.18 8.95 -27.67
CA LYS A 144 -14.88 7.69 -28.32
C LYS A 144 -13.78 7.92 -29.36
N SER A 145 -12.72 7.13 -29.30
CA SER A 145 -11.60 7.20 -30.23
C SER A 145 -12.07 6.95 -31.65
N THR A 146 -11.41 7.56 -32.62
CA THR A 146 -11.64 7.31 -34.05
C THR A 146 -10.82 6.12 -34.57
N VAL A 147 -9.89 5.60 -33.76
CA VAL A 147 -9.00 4.49 -34.09
C VAL A 147 -8.90 3.51 -32.92
N SER A 148 -8.58 2.25 -33.21
CA SER A 148 -8.17 1.31 -32.17
C SER A 148 -6.89 1.82 -31.50
N LEU A 149 -6.78 1.62 -30.19
CA LEU A 149 -5.58 1.95 -29.43
C LEU A 149 -4.85 0.66 -29.08
N ASP A 150 -3.54 0.74 -29.03
CA ASP A 150 -2.71 -0.38 -28.58
C ASP A 150 -2.89 -0.58 -27.07
N LYS A 151 -2.92 -1.84 -26.61
CA LYS A 151 -3.10 -2.22 -25.20
C LYS A 151 -4.37 -1.69 -24.50
N VAL A 152 -5.38 -1.22 -25.22
CA VAL A 152 -6.67 -0.78 -24.65
C VAL A 152 -7.81 -1.46 -25.39
N THR A 153 -8.68 -2.16 -24.66
CA THR A 153 -9.88 -2.79 -25.22
C THR A 153 -11.14 -2.25 -24.56
N ASN A 154 -12.19 -2.05 -25.35
CA ASN A 154 -13.51 -1.65 -24.87
C ASN A 154 -14.59 -2.55 -25.46
N VAL A 155 -15.53 -2.98 -24.62
CA VAL A 155 -16.63 -3.89 -25.00
C VAL A 155 -17.95 -3.34 -24.51
N ALA A 156 -18.94 -3.29 -25.41
CA ALA A 156 -20.32 -2.95 -25.11
C ALA A 156 -21.16 -4.20 -24.83
N LEU A 157 -21.83 -4.20 -23.69
CA LEU A 157 -22.85 -5.17 -23.28
C LEU A 157 -24.23 -4.53 -23.51
N VAL A 158 -25.05 -5.13 -24.37
CA VAL A 158 -26.38 -4.62 -24.71
C VAL A 158 -27.45 -5.52 -24.11
N PHE A 159 -28.21 -4.97 -23.17
CA PHE A 159 -29.30 -5.61 -22.47
C PHE A 159 -30.64 -5.17 -23.10
N PRO A 160 -31.38 -6.08 -23.77
CA PRO A 160 -32.67 -5.77 -24.36
C PRO A 160 -33.78 -5.87 -23.30
N ILE A 161 -34.11 -4.76 -22.65
CA ILE A 161 -35.11 -4.73 -21.58
C ILE A 161 -36.51 -4.61 -22.19
N LYS A 162 -37.44 -5.47 -21.75
CA LYS A 162 -38.86 -5.40 -22.09
C LYS A 162 -39.66 -5.09 -20.84
N VAL A 163 -40.53 -4.08 -20.91
CA VAL A 163 -41.48 -3.72 -19.86
C VAL A 163 -42.89 -3.96 -20.38
N GLU A 164 -43.63 -4.82 -19.69
CA GLU A 164 -45.06 -5.00 -19.90
C GLU A 164 -45.81 -4.24 -18.82
N THR A 165 -46.54 -3.19 -19.19
CA THR A 165 -47.32 -2.39 -18.25
C THR A 165 -48.80 -2.68 -18.44
N THR A 166 -49.48 -2.98 -17.35
CA THR A 166 -50.92 -3.20 -17.32
C THR A 166 -51.60 -2.04 -16.62
N GLU A 167 -52.62 -1.48 -17.25
CA GLU A 167 -53.54 -0.50 -16.65
C GLU A 167 -54.91 -1.14 -16.44
N GLU A 168 -55.45 -1.04 -15.22
CA GLU A 168 -56.82 -1.42 -14.89
C GLU A 168 -57.68 -0.17 -14.68
N LYS A 169 -58.63 0.06 -15.59
CA LYS A 169 -59.59 1.18 -15.49
C LYS A 169 -61.00 0.67 -15.59
N ASN A 170 -61.82 0.95 -14.56
CA ASN A 170 -63.25 0.61 -14.54
C ASN A 170 -63.53 -0.87 -14.88
N GLY A 171 -62.69 -1.80 -14.38
CA GLY A 171 -62.81 -3.24 -14.62
C GLY A 171 -62.40 -3.71 -16.03
N SER A 172 -61.82 -2.83 -16.85
CA SER A 172 -61.19 -3.17 -18.13
C SER A 172 -59.68 -3.11 -18.00
N GLN A 173 -58.99 -4.15 -18.45
CA GLN A 173 -57.54 -4.27 -18.40
C GLN A 173 -56.94 -4.03 -19.79
N SER A 174 -55.93 -3.18 -19.88
CA SER A 174 -55.14 -2.97 -21.10
C SER A 174 -53.65 -3.11 -20.81
N THR A 175 -52.94 -3.85 -21.65
CA THR A 175 -51.49 -4.06 -21.53
C THR A 175 -50.76 -3.39 -22.69
N THR A 176 -49.72 -2.62 -22.36
CA THR A 176 -48.77 -2.03 -23.31
C THR A 176 -47.40 -2.66 -23.13
N THR A 177 -46.49 -2.39 -24.07
CA THR A 177 -45.13 -2.93 -23.99
C THR A 177 -44.13 -1.91 -24.49
N ALA A 178 -43.24 -1.47 -23.60
CA ALA A 178 -42.07 -0.69 -23.96
C ALA A 178 -40.82 -1.58 -24.04
N LYS A 179 -39.86 -1.21 -24.89
CA LYS A 179 -38.56 -1.88 -25.03
C LYS A 179 -37.43 -0.88 -24.97
N CYS A 180 -36.30 -1.23 -24.35
CA CYS A 180 -35.08 -0.44 -24.43
C CYS A 180 -33.82 -1.29 -24.65
N GLU A 181 -32.81 -0.66 -25.26
CA GLU A 181 -31.45 -1.20 -25.30
C GLU A 181 -30.58 -0.45 -24.28
N TYR A 182 -30.41 -1.05 -23.10
CA TYR A 182 -29.47 -0.56 -22.10
C TYR A 182 -28.06 -1.04 -22.43
N ASN A 183 -27.12 -0.12 -22.57
CA ASN A 183 -25.73 -0.41 -22.91
C ASN A 183 -24.85 -0.17 -21.68
N TYR A 184 -23.98 -1.14 -21.39
CA TYR A 184 -22.93 -1.03 -20.39
C TYR A 184 -21.59 -1.35 -21.05
N GLU A 185 -20.72 -0.36 -21.21
CA GLU A 185 -19.39 -0.53 -21.77
C GLU A 185 -18.34 -0.71 -20.67
N ILE A 186 -17.42 -1.65 -20.88
CA ILE A 186 -16.27 -1.91 -20.01
C ILE A 186 -15.02 -1.68 -20.82
N GLN A 187 -14.17 -0.76 -20.37
CA GLN A 187 -12.85 -0.52 -20.92
C GLN A 187 -11.78 -1.00 -19.96
N TRP A 188 -10.77 -1.69 -20.50
CA TRP A 188 -9.61 -2.12 -19.75
C TRP A 188 -8.31 -1.88 -20.52
N ASP A 189 -7.25 -1.73 -19.75
CA ASP A 189 -5.90 -1.54 -20.23
C ASP A 189 -5.12 -2.83 -19.98
N GLU A 190 -4.28 -3.23 -20.94
CA GLU A 190 -3.36 -4.36 -20.82
C GLU A 190 -2.04 -3.88 -20.21
N ALA A 191 -1.77 -4.27 -18.97
CA ALA A 191 -0.47 -4.10 -18.34
C ALA A 191 0.44 -5.27 -18.73
N ASP A 192 1.66 -4.95 -19.15
CA ASP A 192 2.65 -5.91 -19.65
C ASP A 192 3.24 -6.70 -18.49
N VAL A 193 3.05 -8.02 -18.48
CA VAL A 193 3.65 -8.91 -17.46
C VAL A 193 5.17 -8.75 -17.42
N ASN A 194 5.80 -8.50 -18.58
CA ASN A 194 7.25 -8.31 -18.64
C ASN A 194 7.69 -7.06 -17.90
N GLU A 195 6.86 -6.02 -17.79
CA GLU A 195 7.22 -4.79 -17.08
C GLU A 195 7.23 -5.02 -15.57
N GLU A 196 6.27 -5.79 -15.03
CA GLU A 196 6.22 -6.12 -13.61
C GLU A 196 7.35 -7.06 -13.17
N ILE A 197 7.66 -8.05 -14.03
CA ILE A 197 8.81 -8.93 -13.85
C ILE A 197 10.12 -8.15 -13.96
N LEU A 198 10.27 -7.29 -14.98
CA LEU A 198 11.47 -6.48 -15.17
C LEU A 198 11.66 -5.47 -14.03
N ALA A 199 10.61 -4.80 -13.57
CA ALA A 199 10.69 -3.84 -12.48
C ALA A 199 11.18 -4.50 -11.18
N LEU A 200 10.67 -5.68 -10.85
CA LEU A 200 11.17 -6.44 -9.69
C LEU A 200 12.57 -7.02 -9.95
N ASP A 201 12.84 -7.52 -11.16
CA ASP A 201 14.16 -8.03 -11.53
C ASP A 201 15.24 -6.94 -11.46
N VAL A 202 14.88 -5.68 -11.74
CA VAL A 202 15.73 -4.49 -11.52
C VAL A 202 15.84 -4.19 -10.02
N TRP A 203 14.71 -4.08 -9.32
CA TRP A 203 14.67 -3.71 -7.90
C TRP A 203 15.49 -4.66 -7.02
N ARG A 204 15.38 -5.97 -7.24
CA ARG A 204 16.11 -6.99 -6.46
C ARG A 204 17.63 -6.96 -6.62
N ASN A 205 18.16 -6.20 -7.59
CA ASN A 205 19.59 -6.12 -7.74
C ASN A 205 20.19 -5.34 -6.60
N VAL A 206 20.96 -6.07 -5.83
CA VAL A 206 21.64 -5.61 -4.64
C VAL A 206 23.09 -6.09 -4.78
N PHE A 207 24.04 -5.14 -4.74
CA PHE A 207 25.51 -5.29 -4.85
C PHE A 207 26.10 -5.53 -6.25
N TYR A 208 25.49 -6.36 -7.09
CA TYR A 208 26.00 -6.61 -8.44
C TYR A 208 25.42 -5.63 -9.45
N SER A 209 26.27 -4.93 -10.20
CA SER A 209 25.83 -4.00 -11.24
C SER A 209 24.90 -4.70 -12.22
N TYR A 210 23.64 -4.30 -12.25
CA TYR A 210 22.69 -4.76 -13.26
C TYR A 210 23.02 -4.11 -14.59
N TYR A 211 23.16 -4.92 -15.64
CA TYR A 211 23.11 -4.41 -17.00
C TYR A 211 21.64 -4.20 -17.34
N LEU A 212 21.11 -3.00 -17.11
CA LEU A 212 19.75 -2.63 -17.51
C LEU A 212 19.62 -2.82 -19.03
N PRO A 213 18.81 -3.78 -19.53
CA PRO A 213 18.51 -3.85 -20.94
C PRO A 213 17.73 -2.59 -21.34
N ASN A 214 18.11 -1.95 -22.44
CA ASN A 214 17.27 -1.03 -23.21
C ASN A 214 16.53 0.08 -22.42
N SER A 215 17.24 1.13 -21.97
CA SER A 215 16.60 2.41 -21.59
C SER A 215 15.60 2.34 -20.42
N ALA A 216 15.56 1.24 -19.66
CA ALA A 216 14.67 1.06 -18.52
C ALA A 216 14.92 2.18 -17.48
N GLN A 217 13.86 2.90 -17.09
CA GLN A 217 13.91 4.05 -16.16
C GLN A 217 13.78 3.63 -14.69
N ALA A 218 14.07 2.38 -14.35
CA ALA A 218 13.94 1.83 -13.01
C ALA A 218 15.29 1.84 -12.27
N ILE A 219 15.26 2.21 -10.98
CA ILE A 219 16.40 2.19 -10.06
C ILE A 219 16.46 0.83 -9.35
N SER A 220 17.63 0.22 -9.32
CA SER A 220 17.89 -0.95 -8.48
C SER A 220 18.00 -0.54 -7.00
N ALA A 221 17.76 -1.46 -6.08
CA ALA A 221 17.81 -1.13 -4.66
C ALA A 221 19.21 -0.72 -4.18
N ASP A 222 20.30 -1.27 -4.77
CA ASP A 222 21.65 -0.81 -4.44
C ASP A 222 21.91 0.66 -4.84
N GLU A 223 21.52 1.05 -6.05
CA GLU A 223 21.65 2.42 -6.53
C GLU A 223 20.73 3.37 -5.75
N TRP A 224 19.55 2.90 -5.34
CA TRP A 224 18.65 3.62 -4.44
C TRP A 224 19.30 3.87 -3.06
N MET A 225 19.91 2.84 -2.47
CA MET A 225 20.63 2.97 -1.18
C MET A 225 21.85 3.88 -1.32
N ARG A 226 22.66 3.70 -2.38
CA ARG A 226 23.81 4.55 -2.67
C ARG A 226 23.39 6.00 -2.82
N LYS A 227 22.27 6.28 -3.51
CA LYS A 227 21.73 7.62 -3.64
C LYS A 227 21.42 8.30 -2.29
N PHE A 228 21.00 7.57 -1.25
CA PHE A 228 20.90 8.12 0.10
C PHE A 228 22.24 8.64 0.64
N ASP A 229 23.31 7.85 0.51
CA ASP A 229 24.67 8.27 0.91
C ASP A 229 25.15 9.45 0.04
N ARG A 230 24.88 9.41 -1.26
CA ARG A 230 25.16 10.50 -2.22
C ARG A 230 24.48 11.81 -1.83
N ILE A 231 23.20 11.79 -1.44
CA ILE A 231 22.46 12.97 -0.94
C ILE A 231 23.04 13.43 0.41
N TYR A 232 23.30 12.50 1.32
CA TYR A 232 23.87 12.78 2.65
C TYR A 232 25.27 13.42 2.57
N ARG A 233 26.12 12.99 1.64
CA ARG A 233 27.48 13.50 1.40
C ARG A 233 27.55 14.64 0.38
N TYR A 234 26.41 15.03 -0.20
CA TYR A 234 26.38 16.09 -1.21
C TYR A 234 26.83 17.42 -0.62
N GLN A 235 26.37 17.74 0.59
CA GLN A 235 26.74 18.95 1.30
C GLN A 235 28.10 18.81 1.99
N THR A 236 28.99 19.77 1.73
CA THR A 236 30.33 19.81 2.33
C THR A 236 30.41 20.69 3.58
N ASP A 237 29.63 21.78 3.62
CA ASP A 237 29.62 22.72 4.75
C ASP A 237 28.40 22.51 5.62
N ARG A 238 28.63 21.95 6.81
CA ARG A 238 27.63 21.70 7.85
C ARG A 238 27.72 22.83 8.92
N GLN A 239 26.75 23.75 8.92
CA GLN A 239 26.37 24.72 10.00
C GLN A 239 25.63 24.22 11.27
N LEU A 240 26.03 24.78 12.40
CA LEU A 240 25.47 24.48 13.70
C LEU A 240 23.99 24.98 13.91
N PHE A 241 23.03 24.11 14.31
CA PHE A 241 21.72 24.45 14.91
C PHE A 241 21.82 25.07 16.29
N ASP A 242 21.43 26.33 16.41
CA ASP A 242 21.53 27.08 17.65
C ASP A 242 20.50 26.63 18.70
N TYR A 243 20.82 25.56 19.44
CA TYR A 243 19.99 25.05 20.53
C TYR A 243 19.83 26.06 21.68
N ALA A 244 20.75 27.03 21.82
CA ALA A 244 20.65 28.06 22.85
C ALA A 244 19.58 29.10 22.50
N SER A 245 19.46 29.46 21.22
CA SER A 245 18.45 30.42 20.74
C SER A 245 17.09 29.80 20.42
N TYR A 246 17.02 28.46 20.28
CA TYR A 246 15.74 27.76 20.13
C TYR A 246 14.82 28.00 21.33
N ASN A 247 13.56 28.35 21.05
CA ASN A 247 12.51 28.47 22.05
C ASN A 247 11.26 27.70 21.59
N ASN A 248 10.55 27.08 22.53
CA ASN A 248 9.37 26.27 22.29
C ASN A 248 8.05 27.08 22.25
N TYR A 249 8.11 28.41 22.32
CA TYR A 249 6.93 29.28 22.40
C TYR A 249 6.41 29.73 21.03
N SER A 250 7.25 29.68 19.99
CA SER A 250 6.92 30.10 18.63
C SER A 250 7.42 29.09 17.59
N ALA A 251 6.75 29.04 16.44
CA ALA A 251 7.26 28.29 15.29
C ALA A 251 8.64 28.81 14.88
N PHE A 252 9.57 27.89 14.66
CA PHE A 252 10.96 28.21 14.38
C PHE A 252 11.39 27.59 13.05
N ARG A 253 11.84 28.41 12.10
CA ARG A 253 12.36 27.96 10.81
C ARG A 253 13.85 28.25 10.69
N PHE A 254 14.64 27.23 10.45
CA PHE A 254 16.07 27.35 10.15
C PHE A 254 16.30 27.38 8.63
N GLY A 255 17.17 28.29 8.17
CA GLY A 255 17.64 28.36 6.78
C GLY A 255 16.91 29.32 5.82
N ALA A 256 16.38 30.46 6.28
CA ALA A 256 15.36 31.23 5.55
C ALA A 256 15.74 32.55 4.82
N VAL A 257 16.99 33.04 4.73
CA VAL A 257 17.26 34.38 4.09
C VAL A 257 18.35 34.38 3.02
N ASN A 258 17.97 34.75 1.77
CA ASN A 258 18.82 35.05 0.59
C ASN A 258 19.99 34.10 0.31
N GLY A 259 19.66 32.84 0.03
CA GLY A 259 20.60 31.84 -0.47
C GLY A 259 21.46 31.24 0.63
N LEU A 260 21.26 29.94 0.85
CA LEU A 260 22.03 29.05 1.73
C LEU A 260 21.72 29.20 3.23
N VAL A 261 21.24 28.11 3.85
CA VAL A 261 21.82 27.45 5.03
C VAL A 261 21.13 26.10 5.18
N MET A 262 21.90 25.02 5.25
CA MET A 262 21.60 23.96 6.20
C MET A 262 22.78 23.76 7.09
N ASP A 263 22.45 23.46 8.34
CA ASP A 263 22.83 22.23 9.04
C ASP A 263 22.31 22.38 10.47
N VAL A 264 22.43 21.29 11.21
CA VAL A 264 21.81 21.12 12.52
C VAL A 264 22.83 20.51 13.50
N GLN A 265 23.78 21.33 13.97
CA GLN A 265 24.64 21.28 15.20
C GLN A 265 25.28 19.97 15.72
N ASP A 266 26.63 20.03 15.80
CA ASP A 266 27.46 20.14 17.04
C ASP A 266 28.16 18.93 17.63
N GLY A 267 28.26 17.78 16.96
CA GLY A 267 29.05 16.71 17.57
C GLY A 267 28.51 16.25 18.95
N SER A 268 27.33 16.73 19.37
CA SER A 268 26.78 16.61 20.71
C SER A 268 25.36 16.06 20.65
N TYR A 269 25.01 15.30 21.67
CA TYR A 269 23.71 14.66 21.81
C TYR A 269 22.63 15.71 22.09
N LEU A 270 21.57 15.73 21.28
CA LEU A 270 20.45 16.66 21.45
C LEU A 270 19.39 16.09 22.40
N ASP A 271 19.07 16.82 23.47
CA ASP A 271 18.08 16.45 24.47
C ASP A 271 16.97 17.52 24.58
N PHE A 272 15.83 17.32 23.92
CA PHE A 272 14.63 18.15 24.04
C PHE A 272 13.70 17.67 25.18
N SER A 273 14.15 16.80 26.08
CA SER A 273 13.32 16.23 27.15
C SER A 273 13.35 17.01 28.47
N ASN A 274 14.29 17.94 28.64
CA ASN A 274 14.46 18.73 29.87
C ASN A 274 13.94 20.18 29.73
N GLY A 275 12.82 20.50 30.39
CA GLY A 275 12.35 21.89 30.62
C GLY A 275 11.83 22.64 29.39
N ASP A 276 12.17 23.94 29.27
CA ASP A 276 11.69 24.93 28.26
C ASP A 276 12.07 24.65 26.79
N LYS A 277 12.54 23.44 26.48
CA LYS A 277 13.13 23.08 25.18
C LYS A 277 12.45 21.88 24.52
N THR A 278 11.22 21.58 24.87
CA THR A 278 10.36 20.60 24.17
C THR A 278 10.17 20.99 22.69
N ILE A 279 10.03 20.02 21.79
CA ILE A 279 9.68 20.29 20.38
C ILE A 279 8.24 20.82 20.31
N ARG A 280 8.07 21.98 19.65
CA ARG A 280 6.76 22.51 19.27
C ARG A 280 6.62 22.51 17.76
N ASP A 281 7.02 23.58 17.05
CA ASP A 281 6.95 23.62 15.58
C ASP A 281 8.32 24.04 15.03
N VAL A 282 9.07 23.07 14.49
CA VAL A 282 10.43 23.28 13.98
C VAL A 282 10.53 22.83 12.53
N THR A 283 10.95 23.73 11.65
CA THR A 283 11.14 23.46 10.22
C THR A 283 12.58 23.70 9.79
N PHE A 284 13.16 22.76 9.05
CA PHE A 284 14.48 22.86 8.44
C PHE A 284 14.32 22.97 6.92
N ALA A 285 14.79 24.07 6.33
CA ALA A 285 14.66 24.34 4.89
C ALA A 285 15.54 23.44 3.97
N GLY A 286 16.33 22.53 4.55
CA GLY A 286 17.05 21.50 3.81
C GLY A 286 17.10 20.21 4.63
N SER A 287 18.27 19.65 4.96
CA SER A 287 18.38 18.44 5.77
C SER A 287 18.51 18.73 7.28
N PHE A 288 18.07 17.77 8.11
CA PHE A 288 18.36 17.70 9.54
C PHE A 288 19.18 16.44 9.82
N PHE A 289 20.43 16.60 10.29
CA PHE A 289 21.34 15.53 10.66
C PHE A 289 21.52 15.44 12.19
N LEU A 290 21.37 14.24 12.74
CA LEU A 290 21.51 13.89 14.16
C LEU A 290 22.62 12.84 14.29
N GLU A 291 23.88 13.27 14.21
CA GLU A 291 25.06 12.39 14.13
C GLU A 291 25.50 11.78 15.48
N ASN A 292 25.02 12.33 16.59
CA ASN A 292 25.41 11.97 17.97
C ASN A 292 24.21 11.53 18.80
N GLY A 293 23.17 11.05 18.12
CA GLY A 293 21.93 10.65 18.75
C GLY A 293 21.01 11.80 19.16
N VAL A 294 19.81 11.43 19.61
CA VAL A 294 18.74 12.34 19.95
C VAL A 294 17.85 11.78 21.04
N THR A 295 17.39 12.66 21.90
CA THR A 295 16.21 12.50 22.72
C THR A 295 15.30 13.68 22.44
N ALA A 296 14.16 13.42 21.82
CA ALA A 296 13.16 14.44 21.54
C ALA A 296 11.86 14.13 22.24
N LYS A 297 11.32 15.13 22.93
CA LYS A 297 9.95 15.10 23.45
C LYS A 297 9.19 16.30 22.91
N GLY A 298 7.95 16.06 22.49
CA GLY A 298 7.00 16.98 21.92
C GLY A 298 5.61 16.76 22.52
N THR A 299 4.72 17.73 22.33
CA THR A 299 3.28 17.53 22.61
C THR A 299 2.58 16.85 21.43
N SER A 300 1.35 16.37 21.59
CA SER A 300 0.59 15.76 20.48
C SER A 300 0.44 16.65 19.24
N GLY A 301 0.46 17.97 19.40
CA GLY A 301 0.43 18.94 18.30
C GLY A 301 1.80 19.42 17.83
N SER A 302 2.92 18.83 18.28
CA SER A 302 4.25 19.29 17.87
C SER A 302 4.63 18.76 16.49
N GLN A 303 5.25 19.58 15.66
CA GLN A 303 5.76 19.25 14.35
C GLN A 303 7.29 19.41 14.24
N LEU A 304 7.94 18.44 13.60
CA LEU A 304 9.33 18.50 13.14
C LEU A 304 9.34 18.22 11.64
N GLU A 305 9.72 19.22 10.84
CA GLU A 305 9.70 19.14 9.38
C GLU A 305 11.09 19.40 8.79
N THR A 306 11.50 18.58 7.82
CA THR A 306 12.71 18.77 7.03
C THR A 306 12.41 18.68 5.54
N ASP A 307 12.87 19.68 4.78
CA ASP A 307 12.59 19.81 3.34
C ASP A 307 13.39 18.83 2.47
N ASN A 308 14.45 18.22 3.03
CA ASN A 308 15.25 17.19 2.36
C ASN A 308 15.31 15.91 3.19
N LEU A 309 16.45 15.64 3.83
CA LEU A 309 16.67 14.41 4.60
C LEU A 309 16.47 14.65 6.10
N PHE A 310 15.87 13.67 6.77
CA PHE A 310 16.06 13.45 8.21
C PHE A 310 17.10 12.34 8.39
N VAL A 311 18.19 12.60 9.09
CA VAL A 311 19.25 11.60 9.27
C VAL A 311 19.53 11.42 10.76
N LEU A 312 19.50 10.17 11.23
CA LEU A 312 19.94 9.80 12.57
C LEU A 312 21.10 8.83 12.45
N ARG A 313 22.26 9.18 13.03
CA ARG A 313 23.44 8.32 13.10
C ARG A 313 24.04 8.32 14.50
N ASN A 314 24.81 7.28 14.79
CA ASN A 314 25.68 7.19 15.96
C ASN A 314 27.15 7.17 15.51
N SER A 315 27.62 8.27 14.88
CA SER A 315 28.89 8.30 14.15
C SER A 315 30.12 8.59 15.01
N THR A 316 29.97 9.05 16.25
CA THR A 316 31.07 9.31 17.20
C THR A 316 31.07 8.31 18.35
N ASP A 317 32.25 8.01 18.94
CA ASP A 317 32.36 7.11 20.11
C ASP A 317 31.55 7.58 21.32
N THR A 318 31.30 8.88 21.42
CA THR A 318 30.54 9.53 22.50
C THR A 318 29.02 9.53 22.30
N ALA A 319 28.51 9.14 21.13
CA ALA A 319 27.07 9.05 20.87
C ALA A 319 26.38 8.04 21.83
N PRO A 320 25.22 8.38 22.40
CA PRO A 320 24.48 7.49 23.28
C PRO A 320 23.89 6.31 22.50
N LEU A 321 23.73 5.20 23.21
CA LEU A 321 23.16 3.98 22.66
C LEU A 321 21.64 4.04 22.59
N VAL A 322 20.99 4.87 23.40
CA VAL A 322 19.53 4.99 23.43
C VAL A 322 19.11 6.34 22.86
N ASN A 323 18.42 6.28 21.73
CA ASN A 323 17.78 7.42 21.09
C ASN A 323 16.27 7.28 21.21
N TYR A 324 15.55 8.37 21.41
CA TYR A 324 14.09 8.32 21.33
C TYR A 324 13.49 9.60 20.76
N LEU A 325 12.42 9.44 19.98
CA LEU A 325 11.64 10.52 19.40
C LEU A 325 10.19 10.33 19.84
N GLN A 326 9.74 11.20 20.74
CA GLN A 326 8.35 11.30 21.18
C GLN A 326 7.77 12.62 20.65
N VAL A 327 7.27 12.66 19.42
CA VAL A 327 6.86 13.89 18.73
C VAL A 327 5.51 13.67 18.04
N GLY A 328 4.60 14.65 18.11
CA GLY A 328 3.30 14.59 17.45
C GLY A 328 3.39 14.23 15.96
N HIS A 329 4.17 14.98 15.19
CA HIS A 329 4.33 14.78 13.75
C HIS A 329 5.77 15.00 13.31
N ILE A 330 6.32 14.05 12.56
CA ILE A 330 7.61 14.17 11.86
C ILE A 330 7.36 14.12 10.36
N THR A 331 7.97 15.03 9.60
CA THR A 331 7.90 15.06 8.14
C THR A 331 9.30 15.18 7.54
N ALA A 332 9.68 14.25 6.67
CA ALA A 332 10.94 14.29 5.92
C ALA A 332 10.68 14.15 4.41
N LYS A 333 10.73 15.27 3.68
CA LYS A 333 10.17 15.35 2.31
C LYS A 333 10.84 14.43 1.28
N ILE A 334 12.16 14.30 1.32
CA ILE A 334 12.90 13.44 0.38
C ILE A 334 13.15 12.05 0.96
N GLY A 335 13.45 11.97 2.25
CA GLY A 335 13.57 10.69 2.93
C GLY A 335 14.25 10.75 4.30
N THR A 336 14.32 9.58 4.92
CA THR A 336 14.92 9.37 6.22
C THR A 336 16.02 8.31 6.14
N LEU A 337 17.18 8.58 6.73
CA LEU A 337 18.28 7.64 6.90
C LEU A 337 18.54 7.40 8.39
N ILE A 338 18.45 6.16 8.84
CA ILE A 338 18.82 5.74 10.20
C ILE A 338 20.03 4.80 10.09
N ASP A 339 21.14 5.13 10.76
CA ASP A 339 22.39 4.38 10.73
C ASP A 339 22.98 4.21 12.14
N LEU A 340 22.77 3.06 12.78
CA LEU A 340 23.10 2.82 14.20
C LEU A 340 24.17 1.72 14.39
N PRO A 341 25.42 1.92 13.91
CA PRO A 341 26.43 0.86 13.75
C PRO A 341 26.92 0.23 15.05
N LYS A 342 26.74 0.89 16.20
CA LYS A 342 27.24 0.39 17.48
C LYS A 342 26.27 -0.62 18.08
N ALA A 343 26.80 -1.74 18.59
CA ALA A 343 26.03 -2.72 19.33
C ALA A 343 25.21 -2.07 20.45
N GLN A 344 23.99 -2.59 20.69
CA GLN A 344 23.03 -2.06 21.67
C GLN A 344 22.43 -0.69 21.31
N SER A 345 22.79 -0.09 20.17
CA SER A 345 22.16 1.14 19.74
C SER A 345 20.69 0.91 19.37
N ARG A 346 19.83 1.82 19.80
CA ARG A 346 18.42 1.81 19.46
C ARG A 346 17.86 3.20 19.21
N LEU A 347 16.84 3.25 18.36
CA LEU A 347 15.94 4.38 18.19
C LEU A 347 14.54 3.93 18.58
N ILE A 348 13.94 4.59 19.56
CA ILE A 348 12.55 4.38 19.95
C ILE A 348 11.70 5.47 19.31
N LEU A 349 10.68 5.08 18.56
CA LEU A 349 9.74 5.97 17.88
C LEU A 349 8.37 5.87 18.57
N ASP A 350 7.94 6.94 19.24
CA ASP A 350 6.61 7.10 19.82
C ASP A 350 5.99 8.38 19.23
N VAL A 351 5.39 8.25 18.06
CA VAL A 351 4.97 9.40 17.25
C VAL A 351 3.48 9.36 17.00
N GLY A 352 2.85 10.51 16.78
CA GLY A 352 1.50 10.50 16.21
C GLY A 352 1.57 10.06 14.75
N GLN A 353 2.36 10.78 13.96
CA GLN A 353 2.57 10.50 12.55
C GLN A 353 4.04 10.74 12.15
N PHE A 354 4.57 9.90 11.26
CA PHE A 354 5.86 10.08 10.62
C PHE A 354 5.71 9.88 9.11
N ASP A 355 5.64 11.00 8.39
CA ASP A 355 5.64 11.01 6.93
C ASP A 355 7.06 11.18 6.39
N THR A 356 7.50 10.26 5.53
CA THR A 356 8.81 10.36 4.91
C THR A 356 8.76 10.00 3.44
N GLY A 357 9.51 10.74 2.62
CA GLY A 357 9.60 10.51 1.18
C GLY A 357 10.13 9.12 0.85
N ASN A 358 11.06 8.61 1.65
CA ASN A 358 11.71 7.30 1.56
C ASN A 358 12.25 6.93 2.95
N LEU A 359 12.52 5.65 3.24
CA LEU A 359 13.10 5.23 4.52
C LEU A 359 14.19 4.17 4.33
N LEU A 360 15.42 4.50 4.74
CA LEU A 360 16.55 3.57 4.80
C LEU A 360 16.92 3.32 6.27
N LEU A 361 16.75 2.08 6.72
CA LEU A 361 17.29 1.58 7.98
C LEU A 361 18.57 0.81 7.67
N ASN A 362 19.72 1.35 8.06
CA ASN A 362 21.03 0.82 7.74
C ASN A 362 21.79 0.46 9.03
N ASN A 363 22.49 -0.67 9.01
CA ASN A 363 23.49 -1.05 9.99
C ASN A 363 23.11 -0.77 11.45
N THR A 364 21.96 -1.25 11.93
CA THR A 364 21.55 -1.04 13.34
C THR A 364 22.06 -2.15 14.27
N ASN A 365 23.32 -2.55 14.09
CA ASN A 365 23.89 -3.86 14.43
C ASN A 365 23.49 -4.50 15.77
N VAL A 366 23.24 -5.81 15.69
CA VAL A 366 23.28 -6.74 16.81
C VAL A 366 24.26 -7.88 16.50
N VAL A 367 25.36 -7.96 17.24
CA VAL A 367 26.34 -9.06 17.15
C VAL A 367 25.88 -10.32 17.90
N LYS A 368 24.76 -10.27 18.66
CA LYS A 368 24.24 -11.41 19.43
C LYS A 368 22.74 -11.62 19.25
N LYS A 369 22.39 -12.79 18.71
CA LYS A 369 21.11 -13.23 18.12
C LYS A 369 19.78 -12.95 18.89
N GLU A 370 19.77 -12.46 20.12
CA GLU A 370 18.62 -12.65 21.04
C GLU A 370 17.75 -11.42 21.35
N ASN A 371 18.16 -10.18 21.02
CA ASN A 371 17.55 -8.97 21.59
C ASN A 371 16.88 -7.99 20.57
N VAL A 372 16.06 -8.50 19.65
CA VAL A 372 15.40 -7.67 18.61
C VAL A 372 14.41 -6.64 19.21
N SER A 373 13.77 -6.96 20.33
CA SER A 373 12.82 -6.07 21.02
C SER A 373 13.48 -4.95 21.84
N SER A 374 14.82 -4.87 21.84
CA SER A 374 15.55 -3.88 22.65
C SER A 374 16.70 -3.20 21.92
N GLU A 375 16.90 -3.47 20.63
CA GLU A 375 18.01 -2.95 19.81
C GLU A 375 17.54 -2.69 18.37
N GLY A 376 18.10 -1.67 17.71
CA GLY A 376 17.68 -1.22 16.38
C GLY A 376 16.54 -0.20 16.40
N VAL A 377 15.68 -0.21 15.39
CA VAL A 377 14.52 0.70 15.33
C VAL A 377 13.32 0.04 16.01
N LEU A 378 12.88 0.64 17.11
CA LEU A 378 11.75 0.19 17.92
C LEU A 378 10.59 1.15 17.71
N PHE A 379 9.59 0.76 16.93
CA PHE A 379 8.37 1.51 16.70
C PHE A 379 7.34 1.18 17.79
N ALA A 380 7.20 2.10 18.74
CA ALA A 380 6.40 1.93 19.94
C ALA A 380 4.93 2.25 19.70
N LYS A 381 4.59 3.37 19.02
CA LYS A 381 3.22 3.81 18.70
C LYS A 381 3.21 4.75 17.49
N GLY A 382 2.09 4.76 16.75
CA GLY A 382 1.77 5.77 15.74
C GLY A 382 1.52 5.24 14.33
N ASP A 383 1.58 6.17 13.38
CA ASP A 383 1.58 5.90 11.93
C ASP A 383 2.92 6.31 11.30
N VAL A 384 3.48 5.44 10.45
CA VAL A 384 4.60 5.75 9.55
C VAL A 384 4.13 5.62 8.12
N ALA A 385 4.11 6.72 7.37
CA ALA A 385 3.75 6.73 5.95
C ALA A 385 4.98 7.04 5.10
N ILE A 386 5.35 6.10 4.23
CA ILE A 386 6.52 6.18 3.35
C ILE A 386 6.00 6.33 1.92
N GLY A 387 6.17 7.51 1.35
CA GLY A 387 5.50 7.85 0.09
C GLY A 387 5.79 9.26 -0.38
N LYS A 388 5.36 9.58 -1.60
CA LYS A 388 5.48 10.93 -2.15
C LYS A 388 4.66 11.92 -1.31
N ILE A 389 5.35 12.85 -0.66
CA ILE A 389 4.72 13.92 0.12
C ILE A 389 4.23 15.01 -0.84
N SER A 390 2.90 15.23 -0.86
CA SER A 390 2.23 16.18 -1.76
C SER A 390 2.22 17.60 -1.20
N GLY A 391 2.26 18.62 -2.07
CA GLY A 391 2.06 20.03 -1.66
C GLY A 391 3.30 20.76 -1.11
N SER A 392 4.48 20.14 -1.13
CA SER A 392 5.72 20.80 -0.69
C SER A 392 6.32 21.72 -1.76
N GLU A 393 6.92 22.84 -1.33
CA GLU A 393 7.86 23.60 -2.17
C GLU A 393 8.91 22.65 -2.77
N THR A 394 9.27 22.86 -4.04
CA THR A 394 10.24 22.00 -4.73
C THR A 394 11.61 22.21 -4.10
N PHE A 395 12.05 21.25 -3.27
CA PHE A 395 13.38 21.26 -2.69
C PHE A 395 14.47 21.34 -3.79
N SER A 396 15.49 22.17 -3.60
CA SER A 396 16.54 22.45 -4.59
C SER A 396 17.95 22.23 -4.04
N PHE A 397 18.64 21.24 -4.61
CA PHE A 397 20.05 20.97 -4.35
C PHE A 397 21.00 22.11 -4.75
N ALA A 398 20.58 23.02 -5.64
CA ALA A 398 21.39 24.18 -6.01
C ALA A 398 21.68 25.12 -4.82
N ASN A 399 20.93 24.96 -3.72
CA ASN A 399 21.10 25.72 -2.50
C ASN A 399 22.18 25.15 -1.57
N TYR A 400 22.87 24.06 -1.92
CA TYR A 400 23.87 23.40 -1.06
C TYR A 400 25.28 23.85 -1.46
N ALA A 401 26.15 24.09 -0.47
CA ALA A 401 27.59 24.22 -0.71
C ALA A 401 28.18 22.83 -1.01
N THR A 402 28.87 22.72 -2.14
CA THR A 402 29.44 21.44 -2.61
C THR A 402 30.85 21.61 -3.18
N GLU A 403 31.69 20.60 -3.01
CA GLU A 403 32.99 20.50 -3.68
C GLU A 403 32.87 20.51 -5.20
N SER A 404 33.86 21.13 -5.87
CA SER A 404 33.98 21.12 -7.32
C SER A 404 34.15 19.68 -7.83
N GLY A 405 33.17 19.19 -8.60
CA GLY A 405 33.20 17.86 -9.21
C GLY A 405 32.14 16.88 -8.67
N LYS A 406 31.47 17.19 -7.55
CA LYS A 406 30.32 16.41 -7.08
C LYS A 406 29.10 16.67 -7.99
N LYS A 407 28.51 15.60 -8.53
CA LYS A 407 27.30 15.69 -9.36
C LYS A 407 26.07 15.89 -8.47
N ASN A 408 25.09 16.63 -8.98
CA ASN A 408 23.79 16.79 -8.32
C ASN A 408 23.10 15.42 -8.16
N PRO A 409 22.63 15.03 -6.95
CA PRO A 409 21.94 13.75 -6.72
C PRO A 409 20.63 13.60 -7.52
N LYS A 410 20.05 14.73 -7.98
CA LYS A 410 18.92 14.75 -8.89
C LYS A 410 19.37 14.44 -10.33
N ASP A 411 19.49 13.16 -10.61
CA ASP A 411 19.77 12.59 -11.94
C ASP A 411 18.49 12.11 -12.65
N SER A 412 18.64 11.36 -13.76
CA SER A 412 17.51 10.81 -14.54
C SER A 412 16.65 9.80 -13.76
N MET A 413 17.17 9.17 -12.70
CA MET A 413 16.47 8.20 -11.85
C MET A 413 15.83 8.86 -10.62
N TRP A 414 15.83 10.19 -10.53
CA TRP A 414 15.29 10.91 -9.36
C TRP A 414 13.80 10.64 -9.12
N ASN A 415 12.99 10.59 -10.17
CA ASN A 415 11.56 10.35 -10.02
C ASN A 415 11.27 8.94 -9.52
N ASP A 416 12.07 7.96 -9.92
CA ASP A 416 11.95 6.59 -9.46
C ASP A 416 12.39 6.44 -8.00
N PHE A 417 13.46 7.14 -7.61
CA PHE A 417 13.88 7.27 -6.21
C PHE A 417 12.79 7.86 -5.30
N LEU A 418 11.96 8.78 -5.79
CA LEU A 418 10.89 9.42 -5.02
C LEU A 418 9.56 8.63 -4.94
N LYS A 419 9.52 7.38 -5.42
CA LYS A 419 8.31 6.54 -5.33
C LYS A 419 7.90 6.18 -3.90
N GLY A 420 8.82 6.29 -2.95
CA GLY A 420 8.57 6.04 -1.52
C GLY A 420 8.82 4.62 -1.10
N SER A 421 10.09 4.26 -1.07
CA SER A 421 10.54 2.91 -0.75
C SER A 421 11.08 2.78 0.68
N LEU A 422 10.95 1.59 1.23
CA LEU A 422 11.51 1.16 2.50
C LEU A 422 12.61 0.12 2.26
N VAL A 423 13.82 0.37 2.75
CA VAL A 423 14.89 -0.62 2.76
C VAL A 423 15.37 -0.86 4.19
N VAL A 424 15.37 -2.12 4.61
CA VAL A 424 15.93 -2.59 5.88
C VAL A 424 17.19 -3.39 5.57
N ALA A 425 18.34 -2.76 5.80
CA ALA A 425 19.66 -3.21 5.38
C ALA A 425 20.55 -3.50 6.59
N SER A 426 20.84 -4.77 6.83
CA SER A 426 21.54 -5.28 8.01
C SER A 426 21.05 -4.64 9.32
N SER A 427 19.72 -4.60 9.49
CA SER A 427 19.06 -3.81 10.56
C SER A 427 17.89 -4.53 11.21
N ASN A 428 17.61 -4.16 12.45
CA ASN A 428 16.43 -4.60 13.18
C ASN A 428 15.34 -3.53 13.11
N LEU A 429 14.13 -3.97 12.74
CA LEU A 429 12.90 -3.22 12.85
C LEU A 429 11.93 -4.01 13.74
N TYR A 430 11.61 -3.47 14.91
CA TYR A 430 10.64 -4.04 15.84
C TYR A 430 9.47 -3.06 15.99
N SER A 431 8.27 -3.49 15.62
CA SER A 431 7.03 -2.75 15.86
C SER A 431 6.23 -3.50 16.90
N GLY A 432 6.16 -2.97 18.13
CA GLY A 432 5.54 -3.68 19.25
C GLY A 432 5.70 -2.99 20.60
N PRO A 433 5.35 -3.69 21.70
CA PRO A 433 5.51 -3.19 23.06
C PRO A 433 6.97 -2.82 23.39
N VAL A 434 7.17 -1.59 23.80
CA VAL A 434 8.45 -1.03 24.22
C VAL A 434 8.28 -0.37 25.58
N SER A 435 9.20 -0.67 26.50
CA SER A 435 9.27 -0.05 27.81
C SER A 435 10.65 0.56 28.01
N GLU A 436 10.72 1.89 28.12
CA GLU A 436 11.95 2.63 28.36
C GLU A 436 11.72 3.68 29.47
N ASN A 437 12.34 3.45 30.65
CA ASN A 437 12.20 4.30 31.83
C ASN A 437 10.73 4.53 32.27
N ALA A 438 10.47 5.42 33.23
CA ALA A 438 9.12 5.63 33.78
C ALA A 438 8.18 6.47 32.88
N SER A 439 8.58 6.84 31.66
CA SER A 439 7.88 7.82 30.83
C SER A 439 7.52 7.33 29.42
N LEU A 440 8.09 6.22 28.95
CA LEU A 440 7.80 5.66 27.64
C LEU A 440 7.38 4.18 27.79
N HIS A 441 6.09 3.93 27.66
CA HIS A 441 5.48 2.61 27.77
C HIS A 441 4.47 2.43 26.66
N SER A 442 4.65 1.37 25.88
CA SER A 442 3.66 0.89 24.91
C SER A 442 3.32 -0.58 25.18
N GLU A 443 2.07 -0.92 24.90
CA GLU A 443 1.41 -2.19 25.18
C GLU A 443 1.01 -2.88 23.86
N LEU A 444 0.53 -4.12 23.92
CA LEU A 444 0.26 -4.93 22.72
C LEU A 444 -0.87 -4.34 21.85
N GLU A 445 -1.78 -3.63 22.48
CA GLU A 445 -3.00 -3.07 21.92
C GLU A 445 -2.80 -1.66 21.35
N ASP A 446 -1.63 -1.05 21.56
CA ASP A 446 -1.33 0.26 20.99
C ASP A 446 -1.25 0.21 19.46
N HIS A 447 -1.76 1.28 18.83
CA HIS A 447 -1.78 1.42 17.37
C HIS A 447 -0.38 1.58 16.77
N ARG A 448 -0.05 0.76 15.78
CA ARG A 448 1.21 0.81 15.03
C ARG A 448 0.97 0.46 13.56
N ASN A 449 1.04 1.44 12.69
CA ASN A 449 0.84 1.21 11.27
C ASN A 449 2.01 1.73 10.45
N VAL A 450 2.52 0.91 9.53
CA VAL A 450 3.57 1.26 8.59
C VAL A 450 3.05 1.05 7.17
N SER A 451 2.89 2.14 6.42
CA SER A 451 2.43 2.12 5.04
C SER A 451 3.55 2.52 4.09
N VAL A 452 3.83 1.69 3.09
CA VAL A 452 4.86 1.93 2.06
C VAL A 452 4.17 2.00 0.70
N ALA A 453 4.17 3.18 0.09
CA ALA A 453 3.57 3.40 -1.22
C ALA A 453 4.41 2.81 -2.37
N GLY A 454 5.74 2.85 -2.23
CA GLY A 454 6.72 2.34 -3.19
C GLY A 454 7.23 0.95 -2.81
N ASN A 455 8.51 0.70 -3.07
CA ASN A 455 9.09 -0.64 -2.97
C ASN A 455 9.57 -0.99 -1.55
N PHE A 456 9.65 -2.27 -1.25
CA PHE A 456 10.23 -2.80 -0.01
C PHE A 456 11.42 -3.72 -0.30
N LEU A 457 12.48 -3.62 0.51
CA LEU A 457 13.60 -4.57 0.49
C LEU A 457 14.02 -4.91 1.92
N LEU A 458 14.14 -6.21 2.19
CA LEU A 458 14.79 -6.75 3.39
C LEU A 458 16.09 -7.44 2.97
N THR A 459 17.26 -6.89 3.35
CA THR A 459 18.56 -7.38 2.88
C THR A 459 19.66 -7.36 3.95
N ASN A 460 20.69 -8.18 3.78
CA ASN A 460 21.95 -8.10 4.54
C ASN A 460 22.94 -7.12 3.90
N ALA A 461 22.77 -6.75 2.63
CA ALA A 461 23.65 -5.79 2.00
C ALA A 461 23.42 -4.41 2.61
N MET A 462 24.49 -3.75 3.02
CA MET A 462 24.40 -2.47 3.71
C MET A 462 25.49 -1.52 3.24
N LEU A 463 25.25 -0.22 3.45
CA LEU A 463 26.29 0.78 3.36
C LEU A 463 27.18 0.68 4.60
N SER A 464 28.49 0.65 4.40
CA SER A 464 29.43 0.80 5.51
C SER A 464 29.29 2.18 6.14
N SER A 465 29.07 2.26 7.45
CA SER A 465 28.91 3.55 8.13
C SER A 465 30.16 4.44 8.02
N GLY A 466 31.35 3.85 7.83
CA GLY A 466 32.60 4.58 7.63
C GLY A 466 32.78 5.05 6.18
N THR A 467 32.76 4.10 5.24
CA THR A 467 33.14 4.34 3.83
C THR A 467 31.97 4.63 2.90
N GLY A 468 30.71 4.55 3.37
CA GLY A 468 29.52 4.86 2.58
C GLY A 468 29.36 3.92 1.38
N GLU A 469 29.11 4.51 0.21
CA GLU A 469 28.98 3.77 -1.05
C GLU A 469 30.18 2.83 -1.34
N GLU A 470 31.41 3.23 -1.01
CA GLU A 470 32.61 2.43 -1.29
C GLU A 470 32.68 1.13 -0.50
N GLY A 471 32.04 1.07 0.68
CA GLY A 471 31.96 -0.12 1.52
C GLY A 471 30.63 -0.86 1.42
N PHE A 472 29.82 -0.60 0.40
CA PHE A 472 28.58 -1.33 0.19
C PHE A 472 28.87 -2.80 -0.13
N SER A 473 28.41 -3.73 0.71
CA SER A 473 28.72 -5.16 0.61
C SER A 473 27.67 -6.02 1.29
N TYR A 474 27.60 -7.30 0.91
CA TYR A 474 26.92 -8.36 1.67
C TYR A 474 27.77 -8.94 2.81
N PHE A 475 29.09 -8.77 2.73
CA PHE A 475 30.05 -9.47 3.58
C PHE A 475 30.97 -8.49 4.29
N GLN A 476 31.36 -8.87 5.51
CA GLN A 476 32.44 -8.22 6.26
C GLN A 476 33.70 -9.05 6.07
N GLU A 477 34.82 -8.39 5.80
CA GLU A 477 36.13 -9.03 5.78
C GLU A 477 36.65 -9.12 7.22
N SER A 478 36.77 -10.34 7.76
CA SER A 478 37.38 -10.59 9.07
C SER A 478 38.50 -11.64 8.96
N GLY A 479 39.74 -11.19 8.78
CA GLY A 479 40.88 -12.10 8.65
C GLY A 479 40.80 -12.96 7.38
N GLU A 480 40.90 -14.29 7.53
CA GLU A 480 40.87 -15.25 6.41
C GLU A 480 39.46 -15.70 5.99
N PHE A 481 38.41 -15.31 6.73
CA PHE A 481 37.04 -15.74 6.50
C PHE A 481 36.11 -14.56 6.21
N THR A 482 35.30 -14.70 5.15
CA THR A 482 34.23 -13.76 4.82
C THR A 482 32.92 -14.26 5.40
N HIS A 483 32.31 -13.46 6.28
CA HIS A 483 30.99 -13.73 6.85
C HIS A 483 29.98 -12.72 6.30
N PRO A 484 28.73 -13.12 6.05
CA PRO A 484 27.68 -12.15 5.72
C PRO A 484 27.56 -11.09 6.83
N ASN A 485 27.19 -9.88 6.46
CA ASN A 485 26.73 -8.89 7.43
C ASN A 485 25.55 -9.47 8.23
N THR A 486 25.33 -8.89 9.42
CA THR A 486 24.21 -9.23 10.29
C THR A 486 22.90 -9.29 9.49
N PRO A 487 22.10 -10.36 9.61
CA PRO A 487 20.81 -10.43 8.93
C PRO A 487 19.86 -9.37 9.45
N SER A 488 19.08 -8.79 8.53
CA SER A 488 17.97 -7.93 8.90
C SER A 488 16.84 -8.74 9.53
N LYS A 489 16.23 -8.15 10.56
CA LYS A 489 15.13 -8.77 11.30
C LYS A 489 13.96 -7.80 11.39
N LEU A 490 12.82 -8.22 10.87
CA LEU A 490 11.58 -7.47 10.93
C LEU A 490 10.60 -8.21 11.85
N THR A 491 10.20 -7.57 12.94
CA THR A 491 9.23 -8.12 13.90
C THR A 491 8.02 -7.21 14.01
N LEU A 492 6.83 -7.77 13.82
CA LEU A 492 5.56 -7.12 14.11
C LEU A 492 4.87 -7.85 15.28
N ASP A 493 4.46 -7.10 16.28
CA ASP A 493 4.00 -7.60 17.57
C ASP A 493 2.82 -6.77 18.09
N GLY A 494 1.63 -7.35 18.17
CA GLY A 494 0.43 -6.70 18.67
C GLY A 494 -0.75 -6.70 17.69
N SER A 495 -1.97 -6.68 18.21
CA SER A 495 -3.19 -6.88 17.42
C SER A 495 -3.56 -5.69 16.55
N ASP A 496 -3.06 -4.49 16.89
CA ASP A 496 -3.22 -3.26 16.10
C ASP A 496 -1.88 -2.85 15.46
N THR A 497 -1.05 -3.85 15.12
CA THR A 497 0.23 -3.67 14.44
C THR A 497 0.15 -4.16 13.00
N LYS A 498 0.32 -3.25 12.04
CA LYS A 498 0.25 -3.56 10.61
C LYS A 498 1.41 -2.98 9.80
N LEU A 499 1.91 -3.74 8.82
CA LEU A 499 2.78 -3.23 7.76
C LEU A 499 2.17 -3.56 6.39
N THR A 500 1.95 -2.54 5.57
CA THR A 500 1.43 -2.68 4.19
C THR A 500 2.39 -2.10 3.17
N VAL A 501 2.66 -2.84 2.10
CA VAL A 501 3.47 -2.37 0.96
C VAL A 501 2.65 -2.45 -0.32
N SER A 502 2.52 -1.33 -1.03
CA SER A 502 1.79 -1.25 -2.31
C SER A 502 2.68 -1.44 -3.54
N GLY A 503 4.00 -1.17 -3.44
CA GLY A 503 4.94 -1.40 -4.53
C GLY A 503 5.58 -2.79 -4.52
N LYS A 504 6.73 -2.91 -5.20
CA LYS A 504 7.44 -4.19 -5.32
C LYS A 504 8.19 -4.53 -4.05
N SER A 505 8.02 -5.76 -3.58
CA SER A 505 8.71 -6.25 -2.40
C SER A 505 9.76 -7.29 -2.77
N PHE A 506 10.92 -7.24 -2.11
CA PHE A 506 11.91 -8.29 -2.25
C PHE A 506 12.48 -8.69 -0.89
N ILE A 507 12.46 -9.99 -0.59
CA ILE A 507 13.10 -10.55 0.58
C ILE A 507 14.37 -11.25 0.12
N ASP A 508 15.49 -10.64 0.44
CA ASP A 508 16.79 -10.98 -0.11
C ASP A 508 17.52 -12.01 0.76
N SER A 509 18.50 -12.70 0.19
CA SER A 509 19.39 -13.61 0.90
C SER A 509 20.85 -13.32 0.52
N PRO A 510 21.83 -13.47 1.44
CA PRO A 510 23.24 -13.29 1.10
C PRO A 510 23.70 -14.32 0.07
N LYS A 511 24.34 -13.85 -1.00
CA LYS A 511 24.75 -14.67 -2.16
C LYS A 511 26.26 -14.77 -2.22
N THR A 512 26.77 -15.97 -2.45
CA THR A 512 28.19 -16.22 -2.74
C THR A 512 28.53 -16.03 -4.21
N GLU A 513 27.51 -15.98 -5.07
CA GLU A 513 27.64 -15.80 -6.52
C GLU A 513 26.62 -14.79 -7.04
N ARG A 514 26.91 -14.14 -8.18
CA ARG A 514 25.93 -13.28 -8.86
C ARG A 514 24.76 -14.14 -9.33
N ARG A 515 23.56 -13.84 -8.84
CA ARG A 515 22.32 -14.34 -9.45
C ARG A 515 22.08 -13.58 -10.76
N LYS A 516 21.87 -14.31 -11.85
CA LYS A 516 21.62 -13.72 -13.16
C LYS A 516 20.24 -13.04 -13.20
N ALA A 517 20.12 -12.05 -14.07
CA ALA A 517 18.83 -11.46 -14.43
C ALA A 517 17.91 -12.55 -15.02
N LEU A 518 16.59 -12.40 -14.91
CA LEU A 518 15.66 -13.41 -15.44
C LEU A 518 15.83 -13.60 -16.95
N THR A 519 16.16 -12.53 -17.68
CA THR A 519 16.48 -12.56 -19.11
C THR A 519 17.79 -13.30 -19.45
N GLU A 520 18.67 -13.50 -18.47
CA GLU A 520 19.96 -14.19 -18.62
C GLU A 520 19.92 -15.65 -18.12
N ASP A 521 18.96 -16.00 -17.25
CA ASP A 521 19.04 -17.21 -16.41
C ASP A 521 18.57 -18.50 -17.12
N GLY A 522 17.85 -18.38 -18.25
CA GLY A 522 17.40 -19.54 -19.04
C GLY A 522 16.56 -20.56 -18.26
N GLY A 523 16.01 -20.19 -17.09
CA GLY A 523 15.17 -21.03 -16.24
C GLY A 523 15.90 -21.90 -15.21
N ALA A 524 17.21 -21.71 -14.96
CA ALA A 524 17.94 -22.51 -13.97
C ALA A 524 17.65 -22.07 -12.53
N THR A 525 17.48 -23.02 -11.60
CA THR A 525 17.38 -22.72 -10.16
C THR A 525 18.71 -22.17 -9.63
N PHE A 526 18.71 -20.97 -9.05
CA PHE A 526 19.91 -20.39 -8.43
C PHE A 526 20.22 -21.08 -7.10
N SER A 527 21.47 -21.52 -6.91
CA SER A 527 21.92 -22.23 -5.70
C SER A 527 23.09 -21.56 -4.98
N GLY A 528 23.57 -20.41 -5.48
CA GLY A 528 24.69 -19.65 -4.94
C GLY A 528 24.35 -18.83 -3.68
N PHE A 529 23.45 -19.33 -2.83
CA PHE A 529 23.11 -18.71 -1.55
C PHE A 529 24.11 -19.11 -0.46
N TYR A 530 24.36 -18.22 0.49
CA TYR A 530 25.10 -18.58 1.70
C TYR A 530 24.32 -19.63 2.49
N LYS A 531 24.96 -20.75 2.81
CA LYS A 531 24.26 -21.96 3.29
C LYS A 531 23.85 -21.91 4.75
N ASP A 532 24.46 -21.03 5.55
CA ASP A 532 24.10 -20.88 6.95
C ASP A 532 22.78 -20.11 7.09
N LYS A 533 21.72 -20.83 7.48
CA LYS A 533 20.37 -20.28 7.65
C LYS A 533 20.30 -19.23 8.75
N GLU A 534 21.24 -19.25 9.71
CA GLU A 534 21.30 -18.21 10.76
C GLU A 534 21.74 -16.86 10.23
N SER A 535 22.36 -16.83 9.04
CA SER A 535 22.76 -15.61 8.34
C SER A 535 21.67 -15.07 7.40
N TRP A 536 20.52 -15.73 7.29
CA TRP A 536 19.41 -15.28 6.46
C TRP A 536 18.55 -14.24 7.17
N ASN A 537 17.96 -13.32 6.40
CA ASN A 537 17.00 -12.35 6.91
C ASN A 537 15.80 -13.03 7.58
N SER A 538 15.15 -12.34 8.50
CA SER A 538 14.06 -12.93 9.30
C SER A 538 12.84 -12.01 9.36
N ILE A 539 11.66 -12.62 9.24
CA ILE A 539 10.36 -11.97 9.49
C ILE A 539 9.65 -12.72 10.61
N THR A 540 9.21 -11.99 11.62
CA THR A 540 8.42 -12.52 12.74
C THR A 540 7.13 -11.72 12.89
N ILE A 541 6.00 -12.40 12.92
CA ILE A 541 4.68 -11.77 13.06
C ILE A 541 3.93 -12.47 14.19
N LYS A 542 3.52 -11.73 15.21
CA LYS A 542 2.91 -12.32 16.42
C LYS A 542 1.86 -11.45 17.07
N ASN A 543 1.10 -12.07 17.98
CA ASN A 543 0.07 -11.43 18.80
C ASN A 543 -1.01 -10.68 17.99
N GLY A 544 -1.38 -11.22 16.83
CA GLY A 544 -2.43 -10.63 15.98
C GLY A 544 -1.92 -9.62 14.94
N ALA A 545 -0.60 -9.40 14.87
CA ALA A 545 -0.02 -8.49 13.90
C ALA A 545 -0.17 -9.01 12.46
N CYS A 546 -0.13 -8.10 11.50
CA CYS A 546 -0.39 -8.39 10.10
C CYS A 546 0.64 -7.73 9.18
N MET A 547 1.11 -8.46 8.17
CA MET A 547 1.97 -7.92 7.11
C MET A 547 1.38 -8.25 5.75
N GLU A 548 1.23 -7.24 4.91
CA GLU A 548 0.68 -7.37 3.55
C GLU A 548 1.67 -6.79 2.55
N LEU A 549 2.24 -7.68 1.74
CA LEU A 549 3.12 -7.34 0.64
C LEU A 549 2.37 -7.52 -0.68
N ASP A 550 2.56 -6.60 -1.62
CA ASP A 550 2.07 -6.78 -2.98
C ASP A 550 2.97 -7.78 -3.75
N TYR A 551 3.20 -7.58 -5.05
CA TYR A 551 4.10 -8.40 -5.85
C TYR A 551 5.49 -8.52 -5.22
N THR A 552 5.80 -9.75 -4.77
CA THR A 552 6.94 -10.05 -3.92
C THR A 552 7.82 -11.13 -4.54
N GLY A 553 9.11 -10.82 -4.69
CA GLY A 553 10.15 -11.83 -4.91
C GLY A 553 10.74 -12.27 -3.58
N VAL A 554 11.04 -13.56 -3.47
CA VAL A 554 11.48 -14.20 -2.24
C VAL A 554 12.67 -15.11 -2.52
N GLU A 555 13.75 -14.87 -1.79
CA GLU A 555 14.88 -15.78 -1.63
C GLU A 555 14.83 -16.47 -0.26
N PRO A 556 15.68 -17.47 0.03
CA PRO A 556 15.64 -18.16 1.31
C PRO A 556 15.81 -17.19 2.50
N PHE A 557 14.83 -17.23 3.40
CA PHE A 557 14.77 -16.42 4.63
C PHE A 557 14.10 -17.21 5.77
N ASN A 558 14.16 -16.68 6.99
CA ASN A 558 13.53 -17.29 8.17
C ASN A 558 12.16 -16.65 8.45
N LEU A 559 11.11 -17.47 8.51
CA LEU A 559 9.74 -17.01 8.77
C LEU A 559 9.19 -17.61 10.07
N ASP A 560 8.67 -16.76 10.95
CA ASP A 560 7.94 -17.15 12.16
C ASP A 560 6.62 -16.38 12.23
N ILE A 561 5.50 -17.10 12.19
CA ILE A 561 4.16 -16.52 12.29
C ILE A 561 3.45 -17.20 13.46
N GLN A 562 3.08 -16.44 14.48
CA GLN A 562 2.30 -16.97 15.60
C GLN A 562 0.80 -16.97 15.31
N LYS A 563 0.05 -17.71 16.12
CA LYS A 563 -1.41 -17.80 16.02
C LYS A 563 -2.08 -16.42 15.98
N GLY A 564 -3.16 -16.32 15.22
CA GLY A 564 -3.93 -15.10 15.00
C GLY A 564 -3.23 -14.06 14.12
N SER A 565 -1.99 -14.31 13.67
CA SER A 565 -1.19 -13.37 12.88
C SER A 565 -1.04 -13.87 11.44
N TYR A 566 -0.80 -12.98 10.48
CA TYR A 566 -0.59 -13.39 9.09
C TYR A 566 0.44 -12.57 8.32
N LEU A 567 1.09 -13.23 7.37
CA LEU A 567 1.82 -12.63 6.25
C LEU A 567 1.05 -12.90 4.96
N SER A 568 0.74 -11.86 4.19
CA SER A 568 0.20 -11.99 2.84
C SER A 568 1.22 -11.48 1.82
N LEU A 569 1.35 -12.18 0.69
CA LEU A 569 2.16 -11.76 -0.45
C LEU A 569 1.47 -12.09 -1.78
N LYS A 570 1.71 -11.29 -2.82
CA LYS A 570 1.36 -11.67 -4.20
C LYS A 570 2.59 -12.19 -4.94
N THR A 571 2.46 -13.25 -5.71
CA THR A 571 3.59 -13.78 -6.51
C THR A 571 3.64 -13.13 -7.89
N LEU A 572 4.80 -13.24 -8.54
CA LEU A 572 4.95 -12.91 -9.95
C LEU A 572 4.44 -14.05 -10.83
N PRO A 573 4.21 -13.78 -12.13
CA PRO A 573 3.92 -14.79 -13.13
C PRO A 573 4.98 -15.89 -13.16
N GLU A 574 4.56 -17.13 -13.43
CA GLU A 574 5.43 -18.32 -13.47
C GLU A 574 6.17 -18.56 -12.15
N LEU A 575 5.66 -18.01 -11.04
CA LEU A 575 6.32 -18.02 -9.73
C LEU A 575 7.75 -17.46 -9.81
N ALA A 576 7.99 -16.50 -10.72
CA ALA A 576 9.30 -15.93 -10.93
C ALA A 576 9.84 -15.35 -9.63
N LEU A 577 11.09 -15.70 -9.30
CA LEU A 577 11.78 -15.24 -8.09
C LEU A 577 11.08 -15.66 -6.79
N PHE A 578 10.26 -16.72 -6.78
CA PHE A 578 9.57 -17.19 -5.57
C PHE A 578 10.15 -18.52 -5.08
N ASP A 579 11.17 -18.46 -4.21
CA ASP A 579 11.75 -19.64 -3.58
C ASP A 579 10.86 -20.14 -2.43
N THR A 580 10.38 -21.40 -2.47
CA THR A 580 9.48 -21.94 -1.43
C THR A 580 10.21 -22.58 -0.24
N SER A 581 11.55 -22.58 -0.21
CA SER A 581 12.33 -23.21 0.86
C SER A 581 12.17 -22.55 2.24
N PHE A 582 11.79 -21.27 2.30
CA PHE A 582 11.48 -20.59 3.57
C PHE A 582 10.25 -21.20 4.24
N ILE A 583 9.27 -21.67 3.46
CA ILE A 583 8.04 -22.29 3.96
C ILE A 583 8.36 -23.64 4.59
N ASP A 584 9.09 -24.48 3.86
CA ASP A 584 9.56 -25.78 4.35
C ASP A 584 10.40 -25.63 5.62
N TYR A 585 11.29 -24.64 5.64
CA TYR A 585 12.09 -24.34 6.84
C TYR A 585 11.21 -23.92 8.03
N SER A 586 10.23 -23.05 7.82
CA SER A 586 9.32 -22.58 8.87
C SER A 586 8.46 -23.74 9.44
N VAL A 587 7.92 -24.60 8.57
CA VAL A 587 7.13 -25.78 8.97
C VAL A 587 8.00 -26.78 9.75
N SER A 588 9.18 -27.13 9.23
CA SER A 588 10.08 -28.08 9.91
C SER A 588 10.59 -27.60 11.27
N ARG A 589 10.57 -26.28 11.51
CA ARG A 589 10.90 -25.64 12.80
C ARG A 589 9.69 -25.37 13.69
N SER A 590 8.47 -25.72 13.27
CA SER A 590 7.22 -25.40 13.98
C SER A 590 7.03 -23.89 14.20
N GLN A 591 7.45 -23.08 13.24
CA GLN A 591 7.37 -21.61 13.26
C GLN A 591 6.21 -21.06 12.43
N LEU A 592 5.55 -21.89 11.61
CA LEU A 592 4.33 -21.51 10.90
C LEU A 592 3.10 -21.90 11.74
N ASN A 593 2.77 -21.10 12.76
CA ASN A 593 1.61 -21.31 13.64
C ASN A 593 0.43 -20.37 13.33
N GLY A 594 0.64 -19.27 12.60
CA GLY A 594 -0.40 -18.42 12.02
C GLY A 594 -0.63 -18.73 10.54
N LYS A 595 -0.91 -17.71 9.72
CA LYS A 595 -1.28 -17.90 8.30
C LYS A 595 -0.24 -17.27 7.37
N LEU A 596 0.20 -18.04 6.38
CA LEU A 596 0.90 -17.51 5.21
C LEU A 596 -0.08 -17.47 4.04
N ILE A 597 -0.55 -16.30 3.66
CA ILE A 597 -1.49 -16.11 2.55
C ILE A 597 -0.68 -15.80 1.29
N ILE A 598 -0.83 -16.64 0.27
CA ILE A 598 -0.18 -16.45 -1.02
C ILE A 598 -1.27 -16.18 -2.05
N GLN A 599 -1.11 -15.12 -2.81
CA GLN A 599 -1.97 -14.74 -3.93
C GLN A 599 -1.17 -14.93 -5.23
N PRO A 600 -1.24 -16.12 -5.86
CA PRO A 600 -0.55 -16.35 -7.12
C PRO A 600 -1.05 -15.43 -8.22
N PHE A 601 -0.22 -15.21 -9.23
CA PHE A 601 -0.57 -14.28 -10.30
C PHE A 601 -1.73 -14.80 -11.19
N ASN A 602 -1.70 -16.08 -11.55
CA ASN A 602 -2.74 -16.74 -12.34
C ASN A 602 -3.06 -18.14 -11.79
N ARG A 603 -4.12 -18.77 -12.33
CA ARG A 603 -4.55 -20.11 -11.91
C ARG A 603 -3.51 -21.21 -12.18
N GLY A 604 -2.72 -21.09 -13.26
CA GLY A 604 -1.63 -22.02 -13.55
C GLY A 604 -0.57 -22.00 -12.45
N ASP A 605 -0.10 -20.81 -12.09
CA ASP A 605 0.87 -20.60 -11.01
C ASP A 605 0.33 -21.09 -9.66
N ALA A 606 -0.97 -20.91 -9.40
CA ALA A 606 -1.61 -21.40 -8.18
C ALA A 606 -1.59 -22.94 -8.10
N LEU A 607 -1.87 -23.63 -9.20
CA LEU A 607 -1.84 -25.10 -9.28
C LEU A 607 -0.41 -25.64 -9.21
N GLU A 608 0.55 -24.96 -9.83
CA GLU A 608 1.97 -25.30 -9.74
C GLU A 608 2.47 -25.17 -8.28
N LEU A 609 2.17 -24.04 -7.64
CA LEU A 609 2.51 -23.82 -6.23
C LEU A 609 1.82 -24.82 -5.31
N GLU A 610 0.53 -25.09 -5.52
CA GLU A 610 -0.20 -26.11 -4.78
C GLU A 610 0.50 -27.48 -4.87
N THR A 611 0.90 -27.87 -6.08
CA THR A 611 1.59 -29.14 -6.33
C THR A 611 2.94 -29.20 -5.63
N ASP A 612 3.76 -28.14 -5.75
CA ASP A 612 5.05 -28.04 -5.08
C ASP A 612 4.92 -28.17 -3.56
N LEU A 613 4.02 -27.38 -2.95
CA LEU A 613 3.83 -27.38 -1.49
C LEU A 613 3.28 -28.71 -0.96
N ARG A 614 2.32 -29.33 -1.67
CA ARG A 614 1.82 -30.68 -1.32
C ARG A 614 2.93 -31.72 -1.39
N SER A 615 3.81 -31.65 -2.39
CA SER A 615 4.93 -32.59 -2.53
C SER A 615 5.90 -32.53 -1.34
N LYS A 616 5.99 -31.36 -0.70
CA LYS A 616 6.81 -31.09 0.50
C LYS A 616 6.06 -31.37 1.82
N SER A 617 4.85 -31.94 1.77
CA SER A 617 4.00 -32.19 2.94
C SER A 617 3.68 -30.93 3.76
N ILE A 618 3.65 -29.76 3.11
CA ILE A 618 3.29 -28.49 3.76
C ILE A 618 1.75 -28.45 3.92
N PRO A 619 1.22 -28.08 5.11
CA PRO A 619 -0.22 -27.90 5.30
C PRO A 619 -0.73 -26.73 4.46
N ILE A 620 -1.71 -27.00 3.58
CA ILE A 620 -2.28 -25.98 2.70
C ILE A 620 -3.80 -26.00 2.65
N GLU A 621 -4.39 -24.82 2.50
CA GLU A 621 -5.80 -24.59 2.19
C GLU A 621 -5.90 -23.73 0.92
N VAL A 622 -6.87 -24.01 0.06
CA VAL A 622 -7.13 -23.25 -1.17
C VAL A 622 -8.49 -22.58 -1.05
N VAL A 623 -8.53 -21.26 -1.23
CA VAL A 623 -9.73 -20.43 -1.07
C VAL A 623 -9.95 -19.56 -2.31
N ASN A 624 -11.13 -18.96 -2.47
CA ASN A 624 -11.47 -18.17 -3.66
C ASN A 624 -11.35 -16.66 -3.47
N SER A 625 -11.14 -16.18 -2.24
CA SER A 625 -11.01 -14.74 -1.96
C SER A 625 -9.99 -14.47 -0.85
N PHE A 626 -9.47 -13.25 -0.82
CA PHE A 626 -8.57 -12.81 0.25
C PHE A 626 -9.27 -12.75 1.62
N VAL A 627 -10.56 -12.40 1.63
CA VAL A 627 -11.38 -12.37 2.86
C VAL A 627 -11.52 -13.78 3.44
N ASP A 628 -11.77 -14.79 2.60
CA ASP A 628 -11.79 -16.18 3.04
C ASP A 628 -10.41 -16.62 3.55
N ALA A 629 -9.33 -16.13 2.94
CA ALA A 629 -7.98 -16.43 3.39
C ALA A 629 -7.67 -15.87 4.78
N GLN A 630 -8.16 -14.66 5.09
CA GLN A 630 -8.06 -14.08 6.43
C GLN A 630 -8.89 -14.86 7.45
N ALA A 631 -10.01 -15.46 7.05
CA ALA A 631 -10.87 -16.29 7.89
C ALA A 631 -10.41 -17.75 8.03
N ALA A 632 -9.46 -18.20 7.20
CA ALA A 632 -8.92 -19.57 7.20
C ALA A 632 -8.30 -19.96 8.56
N SER A 633 -8.09 -21.25 8.77
CA SER A 633 -7.47 -21.73 10.03
C SER A 633 -5.99 -21.35 10.13
N ASP A 634 -5.51 -21.21 11.36
CA ASP A 634 -4.09 -21.02 11.68
C ASP A 634 -3.25 -22.28 11.42
N GLY A 635 -1.95 -22.12 11.17
CA GLY A 635 -0.97 -23.21 11.04
C GLY A 635 -0.81 -23.76 9.62
N GLN A 636 -1.17 -22.99 8.60
CA GLN A 636 -1.18 -23.43 7.21
C GLN A 636 -0.85 -22.32 6.22
N VAL A 637 -0.46 -22.72 5.02
CA VAL A 637 -0.36 -21.84 3.86
C VAL A 637 -1.71 -21.77 3.18
N VAL A 638 -2.22 -20.57 2.93
CA VAL A 638 -3.50 -20.35 2.25
C VAL A 638 -3.24 -19.81 0.86
N ILE A 639 -3.63 -20.55 -0.17
CA ILE A 639 -3.52 -20.13 -1.57
C ILE A 639 -4.85 -19.51 -1.98
N VAL A 640 -4.83 -18.22 -2.34
CA VAL A 640 -5.99 -17.53 -2.91
C VAL A 640 -6.03 -17.83 -4.40
N MET A 641 -6.98 -18.65 -4.83
CA MET A 641 -7.14 -19.06 -6.22
C MET A 641 -7.50 -17.84 -7.09
N PRO A 642 -6.67 -17.47 -8.08
CA PRO A 642 -6.97 -16.32 -8.93
C PRO A 642 -8.17 -16.60 -9.83
N VAL A 643 -9.00 -15.58 -10.05
CA VAL A 643 -10.10 -15.63 -11.02
C VAL A 643 -9.56 -15.67 -12.47
N ASN A 644 -8.35 -15.16 -12.69
CA ASN A 644 -7.70 -15.17 -13.99
C ASN A 644 -7.26 -16.59 -14.41
N THR A 645 -7.89 -17.10 -15.47
CA THR A 645 -7.61 -18.42 -16.05
C THR A 645 -6.62 -18.41 -17.22
N SER A 646 -6.12 -17.26 -17.69
CA SER A 646 -5.15 -17.27 -18.81
C SER A 646 -3.71 -17.38 -18.35
N ASN A 647 -2.97 -18.26 -19.03
CA ASN A 647 -1.51 -18.24 -19.13
C ASN A 647 -1.01 -17.14 -20.08
N LYS A 648 -1.63 -15.94 -20.10
CA LYS A 648 -1.26 -14.86 -21.03
C LYS A 648 -0.37 -13.83 -20.35
N ASP A 649 0.59 -13.31 -21.12
CA ASP A 649 1.61 -12.32 -20.73
C ASP A 649 1.08 -10.89 -20.47
N ALA A 650 -0.20 -10.73 -20.12
CA ALA A 650 -0.78 -9.42 -19.82
C ALA A 650 -1.85 -9.48 -18.73
N ILE A 651 -1.81 -8.52 -17.81
CA ILE A 651 -2.90 -8.26 -16.85
C ILE A 651 -3.89 -7.32 -17.53
N GLN A 652 -5.19 -7.60 -17.48
CA GLN A 652 -6.19 -6.62 -17.90
C GLN A 652 -6.76 -5.91 -16.67
N VAL A 653 -6.57 -4.60 -16.60
CA VAL A 653 -7.08 -3.75 -15.52
C VAL A 653 -8.27 -2.97 -16.06
N ILE A 654 -9.46 -3.09 -15.44
CA ILE A 654 -10.59 -2.22 -15.81
C ILE A 654 -10.18 -0.79 -15.56
N SER A 655 -10.04 -0.01 -16.63
CA SER A 655 -9.69 1.40 -16.51
C SER A 655 -10.95 2.23 -16.29
N ARG A 656 -12.07 1.91 -16.96
CA ARG A 656 -13.33 2.67 -16.91
C ARG A 656 -14.56 1.83 -17.27
N THR A 657 -15.72 2.28 -16.82
CA THR A 657 -17.03 1.80 -17.28
C THR A 657 -17.90 2.96 -17.75
N PHE A 658 -18.81 2.69 -18.69
CA PHE A 658 -19.78 3.67 -19.20
C PHE A 658 -21.16 3.01 -19.30
N ASP A 659 -22.23 3.74 -19.02
CA ASP A 659 -23.59 3.25 -19.19
C ASP A 659 -24.51 4.29 -19.85
N TYR A 660 -25.43 3.81 -20.69
CA TYR A 660 -26.43 4.66 -21.36
C TYR A 660 -27.57 3.84 -21.95
N ILE A 661 -28.73 4.49 -22.17
CA ILE A 661 -29.83 3.93 -22.96
C ILE A 661 -29.65 4.39 -24.40
N LYS A 662 -29.57 3.45 -25.35
CA LYS A 662 -29.32 3.75 -26.77
C LYS A 662 -30.60 4.00 -27.54
N THR A 663 -31.62 3.17 -27.30
CA THR A 663 -32.92 3.24 -27.96
C THR A 663 -34.03 2.93 -26.95
N ILE A 664 -35.18 3.59 -27.11
CA ILE A 664 -36.42 3.29 -26.41
C ILE A 664 -37.54 3.28 -27.45
N ASP A 665 -38.37 2.24 -27.41
CA ASP A 665 -39.57 2.07 -28.25
C ASP A 665 -40.77 1.86 -27.32
N TYR A 666 -41.82 2.68 -27.47
CA TYR A 666 -43.02 2.71 -26.61
C TYR A 666 -44.23 2.10 -27.31
#